data_AF-A0A1Z5HSU8-F1
#
_entry.id   AF-A0A1Z5HSU8-F1
#
_cell.length_a   1.000
_cell.length_b   1.000
_cell.length_c   1.000
_cell.angle_alpha   90.00
_cell.angle_beta   90.00
_cell.angle_gamma   90.00
#
_symmetry.space_group_name_H-M   'P 1'
#
loop_
_entity.id
_entity.type
_entity.pdbx_description
1 polymer ?
#
loop_
_entity_poly.entity_id
_entity_poly.type
_entity_poly.pdbx_seq_one_letter_code
_entity_poly.pdbx_strand_id
1 'polypeptide(L)'
;MLKATRIVLVACWVLILTAVLLGNVRNVYAYEDTKGHWAEQTIDLITSRQLVNGYPDGNFRPDQPVTRAEMARIMVGVMGMEDLLSQLEDVPSFYADVSSDHWAKAAIELMREAGVVQGYPPGIFRPDQPVTREEALIILARTLNGIEVENEEKLPFIDRDAISPWAVEGIKQLVSLEIVKGYPDGTLRPQEKASRAEVLALVERLLGIKGDRYEFSGTLLEVKQPSRAMEIELNGEALTFSYKPDLPVYSGDHRISVTELAYELPRRILFNLNRSGGISYLETADTFTDNVQLTVTRRYNPYREVQEHIKQHMTYLSAPRVNLEKNPELSLETTKKEMKVPQMVSRTGANGEGVIIAVVDTGVDPLHPDLQQTVSGEKKIIQWVDFTREGWVNTERSLVAGKDKYYIDGQEFHVGFIPSAGGIYHYGFFKEMDIHRDVNFDQDLNEKFLVLITDPNSKGVYEAVYIDTDGDGFLGEENALKPYGQEFQKAAFKGETDDRQFSFVVTELSSNGTGVNLGFDANGHGTHVAGIAAANGRLKGVAPGAKIMVVKAIQSNGEADWSILKGALEYAAAHGADIINLSLGFYQDVTAGNNSLAQLVNRLSEEHGVLFTVASGNRGPGLGSVATPANADKAISVGAYVSPRMWLNDFGWEVERESLWFFSSVGPRKDGELVPTVVAPGSAVSTAPLWLPHSYYLAEGTSMAAPHAAGVAALLLDAAGREQKTVTPEMIKKAVAAGAKKIEGLSEVEAGFGVIDALAAWERLEEMAGENAGVKARTYNLLYGSGQGLYAREFLPGQINYWIEGTETAALRLRWRSTAQWMAPLLKETAVAGGGGRTLPVKFELPEQPGLYTGLLQGDVPETPGIDLQLLNTVVRPYEFTAGNNFRWEFSDSLGAAQYRRYFFRVPPGTERLSSRLEVPRDKQGRYQGRARIHLVTPGGEEVGMTDYAGFGPEDTVIRGQVSATVEDPRPGVWEVVVYSSATLSLYEARESRYTLEVTIDGSAGPEKEELEAIPYIFGVVHQQVIPDRVNYITLHVRDKEGKKPVEGEIEINGRLYSINGGRVTFPAKAENGFLKISVGL
;
A
#
# COMPACT_ATOMS: atom_id res chain seq x y z
N MET A 1 -8.98 -67.61 9.92
CA MET A 1 -7.83 -66.69 9.69
C MET A 1 -8.18 -65.20 9.85
N LEU A 2 -9.38 -64.70 9.51
CA LEU A 2 -9.72 -63.27 9.66
C LEU A 2 -9.93 -62.72 11.09
N LYS A 3 -10.09 -63.57 12.12
CA LYS A 3 -10.20 -63.12 13.52
C LYS A 3 -8.85 -62.92 14.22
N ALA A 4 -7.80 -63.63 13.79
CA ALA A 4 -6.46 -63.50 14.38
C ALA A 4 -5.75 -62.22 13.90
N THR A 5 -5.93 -61.83 12.63
CA THR A 5 -5.31 -60.62 12.06
C THR A 5 -5.90 -59.33 12.62
N ARG A 6 -7.20 -59.31 12.97
CA ARG A 6 -7.83 -58.15 13.63
C ARG A 6 -7.38 -57.96 15.08
N ILE A 7 -7.09 -59.03 15.81
CA ILE A 7 -6.60 -58.93 17.19
C ILE A 7 -5.14 -58.46 17.22
N VAL A 8 -4.31 -58.88 16.24
CA VAL A 8 -2.94 -58.39 16.10
C VAL A 8 -2.89 -56.93 15.63
N LEU A 9 -3.77 -56.52 14.71
CA LEU A 9 -3.87 -55.11 14.28
C LEU A 9 -4.39 -54.19 15.39
N VAL A 10 -5.39 -54.62 16.17
CA VAL A 10 -5.88 -53.84 17.33
C VAL A 10 -4.83 -53.81 18.45
N ALA A 11 -4.09 -54.90 18.68
CA ALA A 11 -2.97 -54.90 19.64
C ALA A 11 -1.80 -54.01 19.18
N CYS A 12 -1.46 -53.99 17.88
CA CYS A 12 -0.47 -53.07 17.32
C CYS A 12 -0.96 -51.61 17.36
N TRP A 13 -2.24 -51.34 17.10
CA TRP A 13 -2.81 -50.00 17.24
C TRP A 13 -2.89 -49.54 18.69
N VAL A 14 -3.17 -50.43 19.64
CA VAL A 14 -3.14 -50.13 21.08
C VAL A 14 -1.70 -50.00 21.59
N LEU A 15 -0.73 -50.75 21.05
CA LEU A 15 0.70 -50.59 21.35
C LEU A 15 1.29 -49.32 20.74
N ILE A 16 0.85 -48.90 19.55
CA ILE A 16 1.23 -47.63 18.93
C ILE A 16 0.50 -46.46 19.62
N LEU A 17 -0.78 -46.59 19.99
CA LEU A 17 -1.45 -45.57 20.80
C LEU A 17 -0.86 -45.49 22.21
N THR A 18 -0.45 -46.60 22.82
CA THR A 18 0.24 -46.56 24.13
C THR A 18 1.67 -46.07 24.00
N ALA A 19 2.40 -46.31 22.90
CA ALA A 19 3.70 -45.69 22.64
C ALA A 19 3.58 -44.18 22.31
N VAL A 20 2.50 -43.75 21.66
CA VAL A 20 2.18 -42.33 21.40
C VAL A 20 1.62 -41.64 22.65
N LEU A 21 0.91 -42.36 23.53
CA LEU A 21 0.45 -41.86 24.84
C LEU A 21 1.54 -41.93 25.93
N LEU A 22 2.56 -42.80 25.77
CA LEU A 22 3.76 -42.88 26.63
C LEU A 22 4.93 -42.04 26.08
N GLY A 23 4.83 -41.54 24.85
CA GLY A 23 5.65 -40.48 24.28
C GLY A 23 5.25 -39.07 24.73
N ASN A 24 4.47 -38.95 25.81
CA ASN A 24 4.47 -37.74 26.61
C ASN A 24 5.90 -37.58 27.14
N VAL A 25 6.73 -36.79 26.45
CA VAL A 25 7.92 -36.21 27.05
C VAL A 25 7.45 -35.62 28.36
N ARG A 26 7.82 -36.25 29.48
CA ARG A 26 7.55 -35.67 30.79
C ARG A 26 8.29 -34.34 30.76
N ASN A 27 7.56 -33.24 30.78
CA ASN A 27 8.11 -31.96 31.22
C ASN A 27 8.46 -32.14 32.69
N VAL A 28 9.61 -32.76 32.94
CA VAL A 28 10.23 -32.84 34.24
C VAL A 28 10.88 -31.47 34.43
N TYR A 29 10.32 -30.66 35.32
CA TYR A 29 10.86 -29.33 35.60
C TYR A 29 12.11 -29.38 36.51
N ALA A 30 12.59 -30.59 36.83
CA ALA A 30 13.64 -30.86 37.80
C ALA A 30 14.35 -32.18 37.50
N TYR A 31 15.52 -32.11 36.86
CA TYR A 31 16.25 -33.29 36.44
C TYR A 31 17.01 -33.93 37.61
N GLU A 32 17.06 -35.25 37.66
CA GLU A 32 17.76 -35.95 38.76
C GLU A 32 19.27 -35.70 38.72
N ASP A 33 19.85 -35.57 37.53
CA ASP A 33 21.29 -35.35 37.31
C ASP A 33 21.74 -33.89 37.51
N THR A 34 20.82 -32.97 37.79
CA THR A 34 21.12 -31.56 38.09
C THR A 34 21.09 -31.24 39.58
N LYS A 35 20.62 -32.16 40.43
CA LYS A 35 20.52 -31.93 41.88
C LYS A 35 21.90 -31.69 42.49
N GLY A 36 22.06 -30.55 43.17
CA GLY A 36 23.33 -30.13 43.77
C GLY A 36 24.39 -29.63 42.77
N HIS A 37 24.05 -29.56 41.48
CA HIS A 37 24.89 -28.92 40.48
C HIS A 37 24.81 -27.40 40.62
N TRP A 38 25.91 -26.66 40.37
CA TRP A 38 25.96 -25.21 40.54
C TRP A 38 24.93 -24.44 39.68
N ALA A 39 24.47 -25.07 38.60
CA ALA A 39 23.48 -24.52 37.66
C ALA A 39 22.06 -25.08 37.86
N GLU A 40 21.75 -25.79 38.95
CA GLU A 40 20.43 -26.42 39.16
C GLU A 40 19.28 -25.42 38.99
N GLN A 41 19.32 -24.29 39.71
CA GLN A 41 18.30 -23.25 39.65
C GLN A 41 18.17 -22.63 38.25
N THR A 42 19.30 -22.31 37.61
CA THR A 42 19.34 -21.80 36.24
C THR A 42 18.68 -22.78 35.26
N ILE A 43 18.98 -24.07 35.38
CA ILE A 43 18.43 -25.11 34.52
C ILE A 43 16.92 -25.23 34.73
N ASP A 44 16.46 -25.28 35.99
CA ASP A 44 15.04 -25.34 36.32
C ASP A 44 14.29 -24.11 35.76
N LEU A 45 14.85 -22.90 35.92
CA LEU A 45 14.29 -21.64 35.41
C LEU A 45 14.17 -21.61 33.89
N ILE A 46 15.25 -21.93 33.17
CA ILE A 46 15.25 -21.86 31.70
C ILE A 46 14.39 -22.97 31.09
N THR A 47 14.38 -24.16 31.70
CA THR A 47 13.53 -25.28 31.27
C THR A 47 12.05 -24.98 31.54
N SER A 48 11.71 -24.26 32.62
CA SER A 48 10.33 -23.87 32.90
C SER A 48 9.72 -22.98 31.82
N ARG A 49 10.58 -22.24 31.11
CA ARG A 49 10.25 -21.39 29.96
C ARG A 49 10.21 -22.16 28.63
N GLN A 50 10.49 -23.46 28.64
CA GLN A 50 10.52 -24.34 27.46
C GLN A 50 11.53 -23.90 26.38
N LEU A 51 12.56 -23.13 26.77
CA LEU A 51 13.63 -22.72 25.85
C LEU A 51 14.55 -23.90 25.54
N VAL A 52 14.77 -24.76 26.54
CA VAL A 52 15.61 -25.96 26.45
C VAL A 52 14.90 -27.11 27.16
N ASN A 53 15.01 -28.31 26.59
CA ASN A 53 14.55 -29.54 27.22
C ASN A 53 15.76 -30.46 27.52
N GLY A 54 15.59 -31.33 28.51
CA GLY A 54 16.44 -32.50 28.73
C GLY A 54 16.19 -33.59 27.70
N TYR A 55 16.96 -34.67 27.82
CA TYR A 55 16.90 -35.79 26.89
C TYR A 55 15.71 -36.72 27.21
N PRO A 56 15.25 -37.54 26.24
CA PRO A 56 14.14 -38.48 26.47
C PRO A 56 14.36 -39.49 27.61
N ASP A 57 15.61 -39.66 28.06
CA ASP A 57 16.00 -40.50 29.20
C ASP A 57 15.74 -39.85 30.57
N GLY A 58 15.30 -38.59 30.60
CA GLY A 58 15.00 -37.85 31.83
C GLY A 58 16.19 -37.15 32.47
N ASN A 59 17.36 -37.09 31.81
CA ASN A 59 18.53 -36.35 32.26
C ASN A 59 18.73 -35.04 31.48
N PHE A 60 19.38 -34.05 32.09
CA PHE A 60 19.73 -32.78 31.43
C PHE A 60 21.14 -32.74 30.85
N ARG A 61 22.09 -33.42 31.50
CA ARG A 61 23.54 -33.50 31.21
C ARG A 61 24.23 -32.14 31.22
N PRO A 62 24.31 -31.46 32.38
CA PRO A 62 24.77 -30.05 32.48
C PRO A 62 26.19 -29.81 31.96
N ASP A 63 27.09 -30.78 32.12
CA ASP A 63 28.50 -30.67 31.71
C ASP A 63 28.75 -31.11 30.25
N GLN A 64 27.73 -31.61 29.55
CA GLN A 64 27.88 -32.01 28.15
C GLN A 64 28.10 -30.77 27.26
N PRO A 65 29.06 -30.80 26.32
CA PRO A 65 29.21 -29.75 25.32
C PRO A 65 27.95 -29.52 24.48
N VAL A 66 27.60 -28.26 24.24
CA VAL A 66 26.48 -27.87 23.38
C VAL A 66 26.88 -28.01 21.90
N THR A 67 26.03 -28.66 21.12
CA THR A 67 26.18 -28.75 19.65
C THR A 67 25.69 -27.48 18.95
N ARG A 68 26.08 -27.27 17.70
CA ARG A 68 25.58 -26.14 16.87
C ARG A 68 24.06 -26.17 16.70
N ALA A 69 23.47 -27.35 16.55
CA ALA A 69 22.02 -27.53 16.47
C ALA A 69 21.31 -27.16 17.78
N GLU A 70 21.82 -27.62 18.92
CA GLU A 70 21.30 -27.23 20.23
C GLU A 70 21.43 -25.71 20.43
N MET A 71 22.58 -25.12 20.13
CA MET A 71 22.78 -23.68 20.22
C MET A 71 21.74 -22.91 19.39
N ALA A 72 21.48 -23.32 18.14
CA ALA A 72 20.45 -22.70 17.31
C ALA A 72 19.06 -22.76 17.97
N ARG A 73 18.67 -23.91 18.53
CA ARG A 73 17.36 -24.07 19.19
C ARG A 73 17.21 -23.22 20.44
N ILE A 74 18.27 -23.08 21.24
CA ILE A 74 18.29 -22.24 22.46
C ILE A 74 18.14 -20.77 22.06
N MET A 75 18.89 -20.32 21.05
CA MET A 75 18.94 -18.91 20.66
C MET A 75 17.65 -18.41 19.99
N VAL A 76 16.91 -19.25 19.27
CA VAL A 76 15.56 -18.90 18.80
C VAL A 76 14.66 -18.52 19.98
N GLY A 77 14.81 -19.24 21.11
CA GLY A 77 14.14 -18.93 22.35
C GLY A 77 14.50 -17.56 22.92
N VAL A 78 15.79 -17.26 22.95
CA VAL A 78 16.35 -15.97 23.39
C VAL A 78 15.89 -14.78 22.53
N MET A 79 15.62 -15.04 21.25
CA MET A 79 15.11 -14.05 20.30
C MET A 79 13.59 -13.86 20.38
N GLY A 80 12.89 -14.73 21.11
CA GLY A 80 11.43 -14.68 21.22
C GLY A 80 10.70 -15.07 19.93
N MET A 81 11.32 -15.89 19.08
CA MET A 81 10.82 -16.27 17.75
C MET A 81 10.41 -17.75 17.65
N GLU A 82 10.12 -18.41 18.77
CA GLU A 82 9.79 -19.84 18.83
C GLU A 82 8.54 -20.19 18.00
N ASP A 83 7.57 -19.28 17.95
CA ASP A 83 6.32 -19.50 17.21
C ASP A 83 6.50 -19.43 15.68
N LEU A 84 7.67 -18.98 15.23
CA LEU A 84 8.07 -19.01 13.82
C LEU A 84 8.59 -20.38 13.38
N LEU A 85 8.94 -21.27 14.31
CA LEU A 85 9.54 -22.57 13.96
C LEU A 85 8.59 -23.48 13.20
N SER A 86 7.30 -23.50 13.56
CA SER A 86 6.29 -24.32 12.88
C SER A 86 6.10 -23.92 11.41
N GLN A 87 6.31 -22.65 11.08
CA GLN A 87 6.19 -22.11 9.72
C GLN A 87 7.36 -22.53 8.80
N LEU A 88 8.40 -23.16 9.36
CA LEU A 88 9.58 -23.64 8.64
C LEU A 88 9.66 -25.18 8.59
N GLU A 89 8.67 -25.89 9.11
CA GLU A 89 8.65 -27.36 9.14
C GLU A 89 8.67 -27.97 7.73
N ASP A 90 7.90 -27.39 6.80
CA ASP A 90 7.82 -27.88 5.41
C ASP A 90 8.85 -27.23 4.46
N VAL A 91 9.71 -26.34 5.00
CA VAL A 91 10.75 -25.69 4.21
C VAL A 91 11.99 -26.60 4.11
N PRO A 92 12.55 -26.80 2.90
CA PRO A 92 13.83 -27.49 2.73
C PRO A 92 14.98 -26.69 3.34
N SER A 93 15.93 -27.38 4.00
CA SER A 93 17.11 -26.68 4.55
C SER A 93 17.98 -26.09 3.44
N PHE A 94 18.57 -24.94 3.72
CA PHE A 94 19.62 -24.33 2.91
C PHE A 94 20.91 -25.18 2.96
N TYR A 95 21.14 -25.89 4.06
CA TYR A 95 22.37 -26.64 4.30
C TYR A 95 22.23 -28.10 3.87
N ALA A 96 23.17 -28.58 3.06
CA ALA A 96 23.11 -29.91 2.47
C ALA A 96 23.28 -31.06 3.50
N ASP A 97 23.91 -30.78 4.64
CA ASP A 97 24.14 -31.74 5.73
C ASP A 97 23.07 -31.70 6.83
N VAL A 98 22.00 -30.93 6.64
CA VAL A 98 20.84 -30.90 7.54
C VAL A 98 19.67 -31.60 6.84
N SER A 99 19.34 -32.82 7.29
CA SER A 99 18.25 -33.61 6.71
C SER A 99 16.88 -32.95 6.91
N SER A 100 15.92 -33.27 6.04
CA SER A 100 14.53 -32.78 6.13
C SER A 100 13.88 -33.03 7.50
N ASP A 101 14.23 -34.17 8.11
CA ASP A 101 13.68 -34.67 9.37
C ASP A 101 14.55 -34.29 10.59
N HIS A 102 15.58 -33.46 10.39
CA HIS A 102 16.46 -33.06 11.48
C HIS A 102 15.67 -32.19 12.48
N TRP A 103 15.64 -32.59 13.75
CA TRP A 103 14.83 -31.95 14.80
C TRP A 103 15.11 -30.44 15.00
N ALA A 104 16.33 -29.98 14.66
CA ALA A 104 16.71 -28.56 14.75
C ALA A 104 16.63 -27.80 13.41
N LYS A 105 16.15 -28.41 12.31
CA LYS A 105 16.16 -27.81 10.96
C LYS A 105 15.55 -26.40 10.95
N ALA A 106 14.32 -26.26 11.44
CA ALA A 106 13.62 -24.98 11.49
C ALA A 106 14.39 -23.91 12.29
N ALA A 107 15.01 -24.30 13.41
CA ALA A 107 15.79 -23.38 14.22
C ALA A 107 17.09 -22.95 13.52
N ILE A 108 17.76 -23.88 12.82
CA ILE A 108 18.95 -23.58 12.02
C ILE A 108 18.60 -22.62 10.88
N GLU A 109 17.49 -22.85 10.18
CA GLU A 109 17.02 -21.95 9.11
C GLU A 109 16.68 -20.56 9.66
N LEU A 110 15.92 -20.46 10.75
CA LEU A 110 15.53 -19.19 11.35
C LEU A 110 16.75 -18.37 11.83
N MET A 111 17.73 -19.03 12.44
CA MET A 111 18.97 -18.38 12.88
C MET A 111 19.82 -17.90 11.70
N ARG A 112 19.75 -18.59 10.55
CA ARG A 112 20.39 -18.16 9.30
C ARG A 112 19.64 -16.97 8.70
N GLU A 113 18.31 -17.03 8.64
CA GLU A 113 17.42 -15.95 8.20
C GLU A 113 17.65 -14.65 8.99
N ALA A 114 17.81 -14.74 10.30
CA ALA A 114 18.17 -13.61 11.17
C ALA A 114 19.63 -13.15 11.03
N GLY A 115 20.47 -13.89 10.32
CA GLY A 115 21.90 -13.59 10.14
C GLY A 115 22.77 -13.85 11.37
N VAL A 116 22.28 -14.64 12.34
CA VAL A 116 23.01 -14.95 13.59
C VAL A 116 24.02 -16.06 13.37
N VAL A 117 23.63 -17.13 12.67
CA VAL A 117 24.53 -18.24 12.31
C VAL A 117 24.90 -18.21 10.84
N GLN A 118 26.10 -18.69 10.54
CA GLN A 118 26.59 -18.91 9.18
C GLN A 118 27.12 -20.34 9.08
N GLY A 119 26.95 -20.96 7.92
CA GLY A 119 27.57 -22.22 7.58
C GLY A 119 28.93 -22.06 6.93
N TYR A 120 29.54 -23.18 6.59
CA TYR A 120 30.80 -23.28 5.86
C TYR A 120 30.51 -23.44 4.36
N PRO A 121 31.27 -22.77 3.49
CA PRO A 121 31.17 -23.00 2.05
C PRO A 121 31.56 -24.45 1.67
N PRO A 122 30.86 -25.10 0.72
CA PRO A 122 29.61 -24.67 0.08
C PRO A 122 28.37 -25.25 0.79
N GLY A 123 27.72 -24.49 1.68
CA GLY A 123 26.40 -24.82 2.22
C GLY A 123 26.37 -25.95 3.26
N ILE A 124 27.33 -25.99 4.19
CA ILE A 124 27.43 -27.01 5.25
C ILE A 124 27.28 -26.37 6.64
N PHE A 125 26.43 -26.90 7.52
CA PHE A 125 26.19 -26.36 8.85
C PHE A 125 26.95 -27.07 9.99
N ARG A 126 27.13 -28.39 9.89
CA ARG A 126 27.67 -29.31 10.92
C ARG A 126 26.84 -29.32 12.21
N PRO A 127 25.58 -29.79 12.19
CA PRO A 127 24.66 -29.66 13.32
C PRO A 127 25.17 -30.29 14.63
N ASP A 128 25.83 -31.44 14.56
CA ASP A 128 26.30 -32.20 15.73
C ASP A 128 27.67 -31.76 16.26
N GLN A 129 28.32 -30.79 15.61
CA GLN A 129 29.64 -30.33 16.05
C GLN A 129 29.50 -29.50 17.34
N PRO A 130 30.28 -29.80 18.41
CA PRO A 130 30.30 -28.99 19.61
C PRO A 130 30.87 -27.59 19.37
N VAL A 131 30.19 -26.55 19.87
CA VAL A 131 30.65 -25.16 19.78
C VAL A 131 31.77 -24.89 20.78
N THR A 132 32.76 -24.12 20.36
CA THR A 132 33.72 -23.50 21.26
C THR A 132 33.05 -22.39 22.07
N ARG A 133 33.68 -21.98 23.17
CA ARG A 133 33.17 -20.92 24.02
C ARG A 133 33.12 -19.58 23.29
N GLU A 134 34.13 -19.23 22.49
CA GLU A 134 34.09 -18.00 21.69
C GLU A 134 33.00 -18.04 20.59
N GLU A 135 32.75 -19.20 19.97
CA GLU A 135 31.62 -19.36 19.03
C GLU A 135 30.27 -19.19 19.74
N ALA A 136 30.09 -19.78 20.92
CA ALA A 136 28.86 -19.65 21.69
C ALA A 136 28.60 -18.20 22.10
N LEU A 137 29.64 -17.48 22.54
CA LEU A 137 29.55 -16.06 22.88
C LEU A 137 29.21 -15.21 21.65
N ILE A 138 29.78 -15.49 20.49
CA ILE A 138 29.49 -14.69 19.29
C ILE A 138 28.09 -14.94 18.75
N ILE A 139 27.60 -16.18 18.80
CA ILE A 139 26.21 -16.47 18.49
C ILE A 139 25.29 -15.69 19.44
N LEU A 140 25.56 -15.71 20.75
CA LEU A 140 24.80 -14.95 21.75
C LEU A 140 24.84 -13.44 21.48
N ALA A 141 26.02 -12.87 21.24
CA ALA A 141 26.20 -11.44 20.95
C ALA A 141 25.37 -10.99 19.73
N ARG A 142 25.32 -11.82 18.68
CA ARG A 142 24.51 -11.53 17.48
C ARG A 142 23.00 -11.56 17.73
N THR A 143 22.52 -12.22 18.79
CA THR A 143 21.10 -12.15 19.21
C THR A 143 20.71 -10.87 19.95
N LEU A 144 21.68 -10.02 20.31
CA LEU A 144 21.45 -8.75 21.00
C LEU A 144 20.91 -7.66 20.08
N ASN A 145 20.82 -7.91 18.77
CA ASN A 145 20.47 -7.00 17.68
C ASN A 145 19.54 -5.84 18.14
N GLY A 146 20.12 -4.65 18.37
CA GLY A 146 19.41 -3.46 18.85
C GLY A 146 19.87 -2.92 20.23
N ILE A 147 20.61 -3.69 21.03
CA ILE A 147 21.22 -3.18 22.26
C ILE A 147 22.48 -2.38 21.90
N GLU A 148 22.42 -1.06 22.08
CA GLU A 148 23.57 -0.16 21.93
C GLU A 148 24.55 -0.34 23.08
N VAL A 149 25.83 -0.43 22.74
CA VAL A 149 26.89 -0.70 23.71
C VAL A 149 28.12 0.11 23.37
N GLU A 150 28.73 0.75 24.36
CA GLU A 150 29.98 1.47 24.18
C GLU A 150 31.13 0.49 23.97
N ASN A 151 31.78 0.54 22.79
CA ASN A 151 32.79 -0.43 22.37
C ASN A 151 34.22 -0.13 22.91
N GLU A 152 34.34 0.72 23.93
CA GLU A 152 35.63 1.14 24.48
C GLU A 152 36.18 0.22 25.58
N GLU A 153 35.42 -0.79 26.02
CA GLU A 153 35.84 -1.63 27.13
C GLU A 153 36.99 -2.58 26.75
N LYS A 154 37.99 -2.65 27.64
CA LYS A 154 39.11 -3.59 27.51
C LYS A 154 38.71 -4.95 28.06
N LEU A 155 39.02 -6.01 27.33
CA LEU A 155 38.77 -7.38 27.78
C LEU A 155 39.58 -7.68 29.06
N PRO A 156 38.92 -8.01 30.19
CA PRO A 156 39.55 -8.17 31.50
C PRO A 156 40.21 -9.54 31.69
N PHE A 157 40.25 -10.39 30.66
CA PHE A 157 40.68 -11.78 30.76
C PHE A 157 42.20 -11.95 30.60
N ILE A 158 42.77 -12.86 31.39
CA ILE A 158 44.20 -13.19 31.37
C ILE A 158 44.61 -13.81 30.02
N ASP A 159 43.74 -14.62 29.43
CA ASP A 159 43.92 -15.35 28.18
C ASP A 159 43.30 -14.65 26.96
N ARG A 160 43.09 -13.32 27.04
CA ARG A 160 42.48 -12.53 25.96
C ARG A 160 43.17 -12.66 24.59
N ASP A 161 44.46 -12.96 24.56
CA ASP A 161 45.23 -13.13 23.33
C ASP A 161 44.91 -14.46 22.61
N ALA A 162 44.22 -15.40 23.29
CA ALA A 162 43.71 -16.65 22.70
C ALA A 162 42.34 -16.49 22.03
N ILE A 163 41.73 -15.29 22.12
CA ILE A 163 40.47 -14.96 21.47
C ILE A 163 40.73 -14.69 19.99
N SER A 164 39.96 -15.34 19.13
CA SER A 164 40.07 -15.11 17.70
C SER A 164 39.71 -13.66 17.32
N PRO A 165 40.40 -13.02 16.35
CA PRO A 165 40.14 -11.63 15.98
C PRO A 165 38.68 -11.33 15.61
N TRP A 166 37.98 -12.29 15.00
CA TRP A 166 36.56 -12.17 14.62
C TRP A 166 35.60 -12.18 15.82
N ALA A 167 36.06 -12.63 16.99
CA ALA A 167 35.25 -12.75 18.20
C ALA A 167 35.44 -11.59 19.19
N VAL A 168 36.50 -10.79 19.04
CA VAL A 168 36.87 -9.75 20.02
C VAL A 168 35.75 -8.76 20.27
N GLU A 169 35.16 -8.19 19.22
CA GLU A 169 34.15 -7.13 19.36
C GLU A 169 32.84 -7.63 19.98
N GLY A 170 32.36 -8.81 19.59
CA GLY A 170 31.14 -9.37 20.20
C GLY A 170 31.35 -9.78 21.66
N ILE A 171 32.55 -10.21 22.04
CA ILE A 171 32.86 -10.52 23.45
C ILE A 171 32.95 -9.24 24.28
N LYS A 172 33.56 -8.16 23.76
CA LYS A 172 33.55 -6.86 24.44
C LYS A 172 32.13 -6.41 24.74
N GLN A 173 31.24 -6.49 23.74
CA GLN A 173 29.83 -6.15 23.90
C GLN A 173 29.18 -6.90 25.06
N LEU A 174 29.42 -8.21 25.16
CA LEU A 174 28.87 -9.03 26.24
C LEU A 174 29.50 -8.74 27.62
N VAL A 175 30.75 -8.32 27.68
CA VAL A 175 31.42 -7.90 28.93
C VAL A 175 30.83 -6.59 29.43
N SER A 176 30.62 -5.61 28.55
CA SER A 176 30.03 -4.31 28.89
C SER A 176 28.57 -4.34 29.28
N LEU A 177 27.89 -5.43 28.94
CA LEU A 177 26.54 -5.75 29.40
C LEU A 177 26.54 -6.63 30.66
N GLU A 178 27.71 -6.94 31.23
CA GLU A 178 27.91 -7.85 32.35
C GLU A 178 27.38 -9.29 32.14
N ILE A 179 27.11 -9.69 30.90
CA ILE A 179 26.68 -11.05 30.56
C ILE A 179 27.85 -12.03 30.76
N VAL A 180 29.05 -11.60 30.38
CA VAL A 180 30.28 -12.40 30.47
C VAL A 180 31.22 -11.83 31.53
N LYS A 181 31.48 -12.61 32.58
CA LYS A 181 32.40 -12.25 33.69
C LYS A 181 33.69 -13.08 33.72
N GLY A 182 33.83 -14.08 32.85
CA GLY A 182 34.94 -15.05 32.89
C GLY A 182 34.78 -16.10 33.99
N TYR A 183 35.78 -16.95 34.15
CA TYR A 183 35.87 -17.93 35.24
C TYR A 183 36.47 -17.27 36.50
N PRO A 184 36.29 -17.87 37.69
CA PRO A 184 36.87 -17.35 38.94
C PRO A 184 38.40 -17.19 38.93
N ASP A 185 39.09 -17.90 38.02
CA ASP A 185 40.55 -17.80 37.82
C ASP A 185 40.97 -16.63 36.91
N GLY A 186 40.02 -15.81 36.42
CA GLY A 186 40.27 -14.66 35.56
C GLY A 186 40.42 -14.99 34.07
N THR A 187 40.16 -16.23 33.66
CA THR A 187 40.23 -16.67 32.25
C THR A 187 38.88 -16.62 31.56
N LEU A 188 38.88 -16.60 30.21
CA LEU A 188 37.70 -16.76 29.38
C LEU A 188 37.58 -18.17 28.81
N ARG A 189 38.71 -18.84 28.52
CA ARG A 189 38.84 -20.14 27.87
C ARG A 189 38.18 -20.22 26.48
N PRO A 190 38.54 -19.34 25.53
CA PRO A 190 37.81 -19.15 24.27
C PRO A 190 37.73 -20.42 23.39
N GLN A 191 38.77 -21.26 23.41
CA GLN A 191 38.89 -22.44 22.57
C GLN A 191 38.28 -23.72 23.20
N GLU A 192 37.92 -23.69 24.48
CA GLU A 192 37.27 -24.83 25.14
C GLU A 192 35.82 -25.00 24.66
N LYS A 193 35.26 -26.21 24.81
CA LYS A 193 33.87 -26.47 24.43
C LYS A 193 32.92 -25.96 25.50
N ALA A 194 31.92 -25.18 25.11
CA ALA A 194 30.94 -24.63 26.04
C ALA A 194 29.98 -25.72 26.51
N SER A 195 29.86 -25.91 27.82
CA SER A 195 28.90 -26.86 28.38
C SER A 195 27.47 -26.32 28.37
N ARG A 196 26.46 -27.20 28.48
CA ARG A 196 25.05 -26.82 28.56
C ARG A 196 24.78 -25.86 29.71
N ALA A 197 25.33 -26.14 30.90
CA ALA A 197 25.18 -25.28 32.07
C ALA A 197 25.80 -23.89 31.86
N GLU A 198 26.96 -23.81 31.22
CA GLU A 198 27.61 -22.53 30.92
C GLU A 198 26.80 -21.68 29.94
N VAL A 199 26.27 -22.29 28.88
CA VAL A 199 25.42 -21.59 27.91
C VAL A 199 24.14 -21.10 28.59
N LEU A 200 23.50 -21.91 29.44
CA LEU A 200 22.29 -21.49 30.14
C LEU A 200 22.52 -20.35 31.13
N ALA A 201 23.65 -20.35 31.84
CA ALA A 201 24.01 -19.24 32.73
C ALA A 201 24.20 -17.92 31.97
N LEU A 202 24.70 -17.96 30.73
CA LEU A 202 24.80 -16.79 29.87
C LEU A 202 23.42 -16.33 29.36
N VAL A 203 22.57 -17.29 28.96
CA VAL A 203 21.20 -17.02 28.52
C VAL A 203 20.37 -16.39 29.64
N GLU A 204 20.44 -16.92 30.85
CA GLU A 204 19.73 -16.38 32.02
C GLU A 204 20.09 -14.91 32.28
N ARG A 205 21.39 -14.56 32.23
CA ARG A 205 21.83 -13.16 32.39
C ARG A 205 21.29 -12.27 31.30
N LEU A 206 21.29 -12.74 30.05
CA LEU A 206 20.71 -12.00 28.93
C LEU A 206 19.21 -11.78 29.10
N LEU A 207 18.46 -12.81 29.52
CA LEU A 207 17.03 -12.67 29.83
C LEU A 207 16.80 -11.68 30.96
N GLY A 208 17.68 -11.64 31.97
CA GLY A 208 17.67 -10.63 33.03
C GLY A 208 17.76 -9.20 32.50
N ILE A 209 18.63 -8.96 31.52
CA ILE A 209 18.82 -7.65 30.89
C ILE A 209 17.63 -7.25 30.00
N LYS A 210 16.97 -8.22 29.35
CA LYS A 210 15.75 -7.97 28.55
C LYS A 210 14.48 -7.82 29.39
N GLY A 211 14.55 -8.03 30.71
CA GLY A 211 13.37 -8.14 31.56
C GLY A 211 12.49 -9.36 31.24
N ASP A 212 13.08 -10.39 30.63
CA ASP A 212 12.41 -11.63 30.20
C ASP A 212 12.91 -12.83 31.03
N ARG A 213 13.50 -12.60 32.21
CA ARG A 213 13.93 -13.68 33.12
C ARG A 213 12.72 -14.32 33.81
N TYR A 214 11.79 -13.48 34.27
CA TYR A 214 10.53 -13.90 34.87
C TYR A 214 9.36 -13.23 34.14
N GLU A 215 8.25 -13.94 33.97
CA GLU A 215 7.06 -13.38 33.31
C GLU A 215 6.28 -12.42 34.23
N PHE A 216 6.12 -12.79 35.51
CA PHE A 216 5.27 -12.06 36.46
C PHE A 216 5.92 -11.90 37.83
N SER A 217 5.58 -10.81 38.49
CA SER A 217 5.83 -10.55 39.91
C SER A 217 4.51 -10.28 40.62
N GLY A 218 4.30 -10.84 41.80
CA GLY A 218 3.05 -10.65 42.55
C GLY A 218 3.14 -11.07 44.01
N THR A 219 2.04 -10.90 44.74
CA THR A 219 1.96 -11.30 46.14
C THR A 219 1.17 -12.59 46.25
N LEU A 220 1.81 -13.68 46.65
CA LEU A 220 1.16 -14.94 46.98
C LEU A 220 0.31 -14.76 48.25
N LEU A 221 -1.00 -14.93 48.13
CA LEU A 221 -1.98 -14.76 49.21
C LEU A 221 -2.34 -16.09 49.88
N GLU A 222 -2.55 -17.13 49.08
CA GLU A 222 -2.99 -18.45 49.57
C GLU A 222 -2.43 -19.60 48.71
N VAL A 223 -2.13 -20.73 49.35
CA VAL A 223 -1.79 -21.99 48.67
C VAL A 223 -2.84 -23.07 48.99
N LYS A 224 -3.67 -23.41 48.00
CA LYS A 224 -4.73 -24.42 48.10
C LYS A 224 -4.19 -25.78 47.65
N GLN A 225 -3.47 -26.47 48.55
CA GLN A 225 -2.84 -27.76 48.25
C GLN A 225 -3.79 -28.85 47.71
N PRO A 226 -5.03 -29.03 48.23
CA PRO A 226 -5.95 -30.06 47.71
C PRO A 226 -6.33 -29.88 46.24
N SER A 227 -6.49 -28.64 45.80
CA SER A 227 -6.84 -28.29 44.42
C SER A 227 -5.63 -27.94 43.55
N ARG A 228 -4.41 -27.98 44.11
CA ARG A 228 -3.15 -27.57 43.46
C ARG A 228 -3.26 -26.19 42.82
N ALA A 229 -3.79 -25.25 43.59
CA ALA A 229 -3.98 -23.88 43.17
C ALA A 229 -3.27 -22.89 44.11
N MET A 230 -2.83 -21.77 43.57
CA MET A 230 -2.27 -20.64 44.30
C MET A 230 -3.09 -19.39 43.98
N GLU A 231 -3.42 -18.62 45.00
CA GLU A 231 -4.06 -17.31 44.85
C GLU A 231 -2.98 -16.23 44.94
N ILE A 232 -2.80 -15.47 43.86
CA ILE A 232 -1.74 -14.49 43.70
C ILE A 232 -2.38 -13.14 43.36
N GLU A 233 -2.04 -12.11 44.10
CA GLU A 233 -2.37 -10.73 43.77
C GLU A 233 -1.45 -10.21 42.66
N LEU A 234 -2.04 -9.82 41.53
CA LEU A 234 -1.38 -9.25 40.36
C LEU A 234 -2.17 -8.04 39.88
N ASN A 235 -1.49 -6.93 39.58
CA ASN A 235 -2.11 -5.72 39.07
C ASN A 235 -3.31 -5.22 39.92
N GLY A 236 -3.27 -5.46 41.24
CA GLY A 236 -4.33 -5.10 42.18
C GLY A 236 -5.51 -6.07 42.29
N GLU A 237 -5.43 -7.24 41.64
CA GLU A 237 -6.48 -8.25 41.66
C GLU A 237 -5.96 -9.62 42.13
N ALA A 238 -6.75 -10.33 42.95
CA ALA A 238 -6.47 -11.70 43.35
C ALA A 238 -6.88 -12.69 42.25
N LEU A 239 -5.91 -13.44 41.71
CA LEU A 239 -6.11 -14.39 40.63
C LEU A 239 -5.65 -15.79 41.05
N THR A 240 -6.39 -16.81 40.60
CA THR A 240 -6.06 -18.21 40.88
C THR A 240 -5.25 -18.82 39.74
N PHE A 241 -4.15 -19.49 40.09
CA PHE A 241 -3.25 -20.20 39.18
C PHE A 241 -3.10 -21.66 39.59
N SER A 242 -3.07 -22.57 38.61
CA SER A 242 -2.79 -23.99 38.88
C SER A 242 -1.29 -24.28 38.87
N TYR A 243 -0.84 -25.31 39.59
CA TYR A 243 0.55 -25.78 39.53
C TYR A 243 0.67 -27.31 39.53
N LYS A 244 1.84 -27.83 39.11
CA LYS A 244 2.13 -29.26 39.12
C LYS A 244 2.89 -29.69 40.39
N PRO A 245 2.80 -30.97 40.82
CA PRO A 245 3.45 -31.45 42.06
C PRO A 245 4.96 -31.23 42.13
N ASP A 246 5.63 -31.22 40.98
CA ASP A 246 7.08 -31.06 40.81
C ASP A 246 7.50 -29.61 40.55
N LEU A 247 6.64 -28.63 40.84
CA LEU A 247 6.93 -27.20 40.68
C LEU A 247 8.27 -26.85 41.35
N PRO A 248 9.27 -26.34 40.61
CA PRO A 248 10.48 -25.78 41.19
C PRO A 248 10.14 -24.51 41.96
N VAL A 249 10.45 -24.50 43.25
CA VAL A 249 10.27 -23.35 44.15
C VAL A 249 11.60 -23.05 44.83
N TYR A 250 12.04 -21.80 44.74
CA TYR A 250 13.31 -21.35 45.29
C TYR A 250 13.14 -20.19 46.28
N SER A 251 13.97 -20.18 47.32
CA SER A 251 14.15 -19.07 48.25
C SER A 251 15.64 -18.74 48.30
N GLY A 252 16.05 -17.69 47.59
CA GLY A 252 17.46 -17.45 47.28
C GLY A 252 18.01 -18.53 46.35
N ASP A 253 19.15 -19.11 46.72
CA ASP A 253 19.82 -20.23 46.04
C ASP A 253 19.36 -21.62 46.52
N HIS A 254 18.39 -21.67 47.45
CA HIS A 254 17.90 -22.92 48.04
C HIS A 254 16.54 -23.32 47.50
N ARG A 255 16.41 -24.59 47.11
CA ARG A 255 15.15 -25.20 46.69
C ARG A 255 14.30 -25.57 47.90
N ILE A 256 13.02 -25.17 47.91
CA ILE A 256 12.05 -25.43 48.98
C ILE A 256 10.81 -26.16 48.46
N SER A 257 10.02 -26.77 49.34
CA SER A 257 8.73 -27.38 48.96
C SER A 257 7.60 -26.34 48.89
N VAL A 258 6.52 -26.65 48.14
CA VAL A 258 5.30 -25.83 48.14
C VAL A 258 4.66 -25.76 49.54
N THR A 259 4.86 -26.78 50.37
CA THR A 259 4.41 -26.78 51.76
C THR A 259 5.21 -25.78 52.60
N GLU A 260 6.53 -25.74 52.42
CA GLU A 260 7.40 -24.74 53.07
C GLU A 260 7.08 -23.32 52.60
N LEU A 261 6.80 -23.12 51.31
CA LEU A 261 6.36 -21.84 50.76
C LEU A 261 5.08 -21.31 51.45
N ALA A 262 4.17 -22.20 51.85
CA ALA A 262 2.89 -21.85 52.47
C ALA A 262 2.97 -21.46 53.96
N TYR A 263 4.12 -21.61 54.63
CA TYR A 263 4.26 -21.28 56.05
C TYR A 263 4.31 -19.77 56.34
N GLU A 264 4.68 -18.96 55.35
CA GLU A 264 4.85 -17.51 55.49
C GLU A 264 4.09 -16.80 54.35
N LEU A 265 2.82 -16.46 54.59
CA LEU A 265 1.95 -15.73 53.66
C LEU A 265 1.40 -14.46 54.33
N PRO A 266 1.18 -13.35 53.61
CA PRO A 266 1.44 -13.17 52.18
C PRO A 266 2.95 -13.04 51.86
N ARG A 267 3.38 -13.52 50.69
CA ARG A 267 4.80 -13.48 50.28
C ARG A 267 4.97 -12.95 48.86
N ARG A 268 6.00 -12.14 48.66
CA ARG A 268 6.36 -11.62 47.33
C ARG A 268 7.06 -12.71 46.51
N ILE A 269 6.62 -12.89 45.27
CA ILE A 269 7.10 -13.95 44.38
C ILE A 269 7.36 -13.45 42.96
N LEU A 270 8.31 -14.08 42.30
CA LEU A 270 8.58 -14.03 40.86
C LEU A 270 8.21 -15.40 40.27
N PHE A 271 7.49 -15.45 39.15
CA PHE A 271 7.06 -16.74 38.60
C PHE A 271 6.87 -16.72 37.08
N ASN A 272 6.95 -17.91 36.50
CA ASN A 272 6.71 -18.19 35.09
C ASN A 272 5.49 -19.07 34.90
N LEU A 273 4.84 -18.96 33.74
CA LEU A 273 3.69 -19.77 33.39
C LEU A 273 4.00 -20.64 32.17
N ASN A 274 3.55 -21.89 32.18
CA ASN A 274 3.58 -22.71 30.97
C ASN A 274 2.53 -22.21 29.94
N ARG A 275 2.58 -22.74 28.71
CA ARG A 275 1.62 -22.40 27.63
C ARG A 275 0.15 -22.67 28.00
N SER A 276 -0.12 -23.52 28.99
CA SER A 276 -1.48 -23.83 29.47
C SER A 276 -1.93 -22.95 30.65
N GLY A 277 -1.13 -21.97 31.06
CA GLY A 277 -1.48 -21.01 32.11
C GLY A 277 -1.21 -21.46 33.55
N GLY A 278 -0.57 -22.62 33.75
CA GLY A 278 -0.16 -23.08 35.08
C GLY A 278 1.26 -22.62 35.43
N ILE A 279 1.53 -22.39 36.72
CA ILE A 279 2.85 -22.02 37.23
C ILE A 279 3.86 -23.11 36.88
N SER A 280 4.95 -22.73 36.23
CA SER A 280 6.06 -23.62 35.84
C SER A 280 7.33 -23.42 36.65
N TYR A 281 7.51 -22.25 37.27
CA TYR A 281 8.63 -21.93 38.15
C TYR A 281 8.21 -20.80 39.11
N LEU A 282 8.71 -20.83 40.36
CA LEU A 282 8.47 -19.80 41.35
C LEU A 282 9.73 -19.53 42.19
N GLU A 283 9.98 -18.26 42.47
CA GLU A 283 11.05 -17.80 43.37
C GLU A 283 10.54 -16.72 44.32
N THR A 284 10.92 -16.81 45.59
CA THR A 284 10.52 -15.82 46.59
C THR A 284 11.46 -14.61 46.54
N ALA A 285 10.89 -13.41 46.63
CA ALA A 285 11.65 -12.17 46.60
C ALA A 285 11.44 -11.37 47.89
N ASP A 286 12.51 -10.88 48.51
CA ASP A 286 12.41 -10.03 49.71
C ASP A 286 11.98 -8.59 49.35
N THR A 287 12.35 -8.13 48.15
CA THR A 287 11.97 -6.84 47.57
C THR A 287 11.68 -6.99 46.09
N PHE A 288 10.70 -6.27 45.56
CA PHE A 288 10.60 -6.05 44.12
C PHE A 288 11.42 -4.81 43.78
N THR A 289 12.05 -4.79 42.62
CA THR A 289 12.45 -3.52 42.01
C THR A 289 11.17 -2.83 41.51
N ASP A 290 10.56 -1.99 42.36
CA ASP A 290 9.37 -1.17 42.03
C ASP A 290 9.69 -0.03 41.04
N ASN A 291 10.63 -0.27 40.13
CA ASN A 291 11.15 0.70 39.18
C ASN A 291 10.31 0.73 37.89
N VAL A 292 9.24 -0.07 37.79
CA VAL A 292 8.35 -0.12 36.62
C VAL A 292 6.93 0.31 37.03
N GLN A 293 6.38 1.30 36.35
CA GLN A 293 5.01 1.77 36.55
C GLN A 293 4.18 1.48 35.31
N LEU A 294 3.22 0.56 35.41
CA LEU A 294 2.32 0.18 34.32
C LEU A 294 0.97 0.91 34.45
N THR A 295 0.54 1.58 33.38
CA THR A 295 -0.79 2.20 33.27
C THR A 295 -1.51 1.64 32.06
N VAL A 296 -2.71 1.11 32.23
CA VAL A 296 -3.53 0.59 31.12
C VAL A 296 -4.68 1.55 30.83
N THR A 297 -4.86 1.89 29.55
CA THR A 297 -5.89 2.80 29.05
C THR A 297 -6.60 2.19 27.84
N ARG A 298 -7.88 2.50 27.64
CA ARG A 298 -8.60 2.19 26.40
C ARG A 298 -8.53 3.39 25.46
N ARG A 299 -8.23 3.17 24.18
CA ARG A 299 -8.27 4.26 23.18
C ARG A 299 -9.59 4.30 22.42
N TYR A 300 -10.00 5.52 22.07
CA TYR A 300 -11.08 5.79 21.14
C TYR A 300 -10.66 5.36 19.72
N ASN A 301 -11.48 4.51 19.07
CA ASN A 301 -11.32 4.18 17.66
C ASN A 301 -12.18 5.14 16.80
N PRO A 302 -11.58 6.10 16.08
CA PRO A 302 -12.34 7.12 15.37
C PRO A 302 -13.14 6.58 14.19
N TYR A 303 -12.91 5.35 13.73
CA TYR A 303 -13.47 4.80 12.47
C TYR A 303 -14.78 4.01 12.60
N ARG A 304 -15.42 3.99 13.78
CA ARG A 304 -16.71 3.31 13.96
C ARG A 304 -17.90 4.01 13.31
N GLU A 305 -17.75 5.24 12.86
CA GLU A 305 -18.75 5.98 12.11
C GLU A 305 -18.14 6.44 10.78
N VAL A 306 -18.85 6.15 9.67
CA VAL A 306 -19.07 7.04 8.52
C VAL A 306 -19.58 6.22 7.31
N GLN A 307 -20.83 6.49 6.93
CA GLN A 307 -21.27 6.61 5.55
C GLN A 307 -21.91 7.99 5.44
N GLU A 308 -21.32 8.95 4.74
CA GLU A 308 -22.07 10.08 4.18
C GLU A 308 -21.40 10.66 2.93
N HIS A 309 -22.26 11.22 2.07
CA HIS A 309 -22.00 11.68 0.71
C HIS A 309 -21.38 13.09 0.66
N ILE A 310 -20.47 13.31 -0.28
CA ILE A 310 -19.98 14.65 -0.63
C ILE A 310 -20.14 14.91 -2.14
N LYS A 311 -20.86 15.98 -2.48
CA LYS A 311 -20.90 16.61 -3.81
C LYS A 311 -19.69 17.54 -3.99
N GLN A 312 -19.16 17.62 -5.21
CA GLN A 312 -18.02 18.48 -5.56
C GLN A 312 -18.29 19.41 -6.73
N HIS A 313 -17.57 20.54 -6.71
CA HIS A 313 -17.41 21.50 -7.79
C HIS A 313 -15.98 21.36 -8.36
N MET A 314 -15.85 21.17 -9.67
CA MET A 314 -14.57 21.32 -10.37
C MET A 314 -14.26 22.81 -10.57
N THR A 315 -13.05 23.25 -10.23
CA THR A 315 -12.56 24.58 -10.58
C THR A 315 -11.46 24.44 -11.62
N TYR A 316 -11.72 24.86 -12.85
CA TYR A 316 -10.71 24.96 -13.91
C TYR A 316 -9.78 26.14 -13.64
N LEU A 317 -8.48 25.98 -13.84
CA LEU A 317 -7.54 27.11 -13.80
C LEU A 317 -7.63 27.90 -15.11
N SER A 318 -7.54 29.22 -15.00
CA SER A 318 -7.76 30.20 -16.08
C SER A 318 -6.94 29.97 -17.35
N ALA A 319 -7.50 30.46 -18.47
CA ALA A 319 -7.04 30.32 -19.85
C ALA A 319 -5.51 30.51 -20.09
N PRO A 320 -4.93 29.71 -21.01
CA PRO A 320 -3.52 29.82 -21.40
C PRO A 320 -3.18 31.21 -21.93
N ARG A 321 -1.99 31.72 -21.58
CA ARG A 321 -1.46 33.01 -22.08
C ARG A 321 -0.65 32.90 -23.37
N VAL A 322 -0.34 31.68 -23.80
CA VAL A 322 0.44 31.41 -25.03
C VAL A 322 -0.54 31.12 -26.17
N ASN A 323 -0.31 31.70 -27.35
CA ASN A 323 -1.11 31.42 -28.54
C ASN A 323 -0.75 30.01 -29.07
N LEU A 324 -1.38 28.99 -28.50
CA LEU A 324 -1.15 27.57 -28.77
C LEU A 324 -1.66 27.15 -30.17
N GLU A 325 -2.46 27.97 -30.86
CA GLU A 325 -2.92 27.69 -32.23
C GLU A 325 -1.79 27.68 -33.27
N LYS A 326 -0.72 28.45 -33.01
CA LYS A 326 0.42 28.54 -33.94
C LYS A 326 1.32 27.30 -33.90
N ASN A 327 1.38 26.55 -32.80
CA ASN A 327 2.25 25.39 -32.62
C ASN A 327 1.68 24.39 -31.58
N PRO A 328 0.53 23.76 -31.86
CA PRO A 328 -0.10 22.80 -30.96
C PRO A 328 0.79 21.58 -30.67
N GLU A 329 1.74 21.26 -31.56
CA GLU A 329 2.64 20.11 -31.45
C GLU A 329 3.63 20.24 -30.28
N LEU A 330 4.02 21.46 -29.92
CA LEU A 330 5.07 21.74 -28.93
C LEU A 330 4.79 21.13 -27.56
N SER A 331 3.52 21.15 -27.13
CA SER A 331 3.10 20.62 -25.82
C SER A 331 3.34 19.12 -25.75
N LEU A 332 2.77 18.33 -26.67
CA LEU A 332 2.97 16.88 -26.72
C LEU A 332 4.42 16.48 -27.04
N GLU A 333 5.15 17.27 -27.82
CA GLU A 333 6.59 17.03 -27.98
C GLU A 333 7.35 17.18 -26.66
N THR A 334 6.94 18.13 -25.82
CA THR A 334 7.55 18.35 -24.51
C THR A 334 7.22 17.19 -23.57
N THR A 335 5.94 16.81 -23.45
CA THR A 335 5.54 15.69 -22.58
C THR A 335 6.22 14.37 -22.98
N LYS A 336 6.31 14.08 -24.29
CA LYS A 336 7.05 12.91 -24.80
C LYS A 336 8.54 12.94 -24.45
N LYS A 337 9.19 14.12 -24.49
CA LYS A 337 10.61 14.28 -24.10
C LYS A 337 10.81 14.07 -22.60
N GLU A 338 9.87 14.51 -21.76
CA GLU A 338 9.92 14.27 -20.31
C GLU A 338 9.86 12.77 -20.00
N MET A 339 9.05 12.01 -20.73
CA MET A 339 8.91 10.55 -20.58
C MET A 339 9.95 9.72 -21.38
N LYS A 340 10.95 10.34 -21.99
CA LYS A 340 11.97 9.68 -22.84
C LYS A 340 11.43 8.85 -24.01
N VAL A 341 10.24 9.18 -24.51
CA VAL A 341 9.63 8.51 -25.66
C VAL A 341 10.50 8.59 -26.92
N PRO A 342 11.08 9.75 -27.32
CA PRO A 342 11.94 9.81 -28.50
C PRO A 342 13.15 8.88 -28.44
N GLN A 343 13.77 8.72 -27.26
CA GLN A 343 14.90 7.82 -27.06
C GLN A 343 14.48 6.36 -27.15
N MET A 344 13.34 6.00 -26.56
CA MET A 344 12.75 4.67 -26.67
C MET A 344 12.46 4.31 -28.13
N VAL A 345 11.77 5.18 -28.86
CA VAL A 345 11.45 5.02 -30.29
C VAL A 345 12.74 4.90 -31.12
N SER A 346 13.75 5.72 -30.83
CA SER A 346 15.04 5.65 -31.54
C SER A 346 15.81 4.36 -31.29
N ARG A 347 15.65 3.72 -30.12
CA ARG A 347 16.31 2.46 -29.76
C ARG A 347 15.61 1.25 -30.38
N THR A 348 14.29 1.22 -30.33
CA THR A 348 13.50 0.02 -30.67
C THR A 348 12.80 0.11 -32.04
N GLY A 349 12.69 1.32 -32.58
CA GLY A 349 11.85 1.60 -33.75
C GLY A 349 10.35 1.52 -33.48
N ALA A 350 9.92 1.23 -32.24
CA ALA A 350 8.52 1.09 -31.88
C ALA A 350 7.76 2.40 -32.07
N ASN A 351 6.54 2.32 -32.56
CA ASN A 351 5.63 3.44 -32.74
C ASN A 351 4.20 3.12 -32.25
N GLY A 352 3.95 1.90 -31.76
CA GLY A 352 2.66 1.39 -31.31
C GLY A 352 1.94 0.52 -32.35
N GLU A 353 2.60 0.19 -33.46
CA GLU A 353 2.03 -0.65 -34.51
C GLU A 353 1.64 -2.04 -33.98
N GLY A 354 0.49 -2.54 -34.44
CA GLY A 354 -0.07 -3.81 -33.97
C GLY A 354 -0.83 -3.75 -32.65
N VAL A 355 -0.84 -2.60 -31.95
CA VAL A 355 -1.52 -2.43 -30.65
C VAL A 355 -2.85 -1.70 -30.79
N ILE A 356 -3.87 -2.15 -30.07
CA ILE A 356 -5.21 -1.53 -29.97
C ILE A 356 -5.39 -0.92 -28.58
N ILE A 357 -5.60 0.40 -28.56
CA ILE A 357 -5.97 1.16 -27.35
C ILE A 357 -7.48 1.42 -27.37
N ALA A 358 -8.20 0.85 -26.41
CA ALA A 358 -9.57 1.22 -26.15
C ALA A 358 -9.64 2.50 -25.32
N VAL A 359 -10.33 3.52 -25.84
CA VAL A 359 -10.63 4.77 -25.14
C VAL A 359 -12.07 4.65 -24.65
N VAL A 360 -12.22 4.33 -23.36
CA VAL A 360 -13.53 4.22 -22.69
C VAL A 360 -13.84 5.56 -22.03
N ASP A 361 -14.62 6.39 -22.70
CA ASP A 361 -14.77 7.82 -22.35
C ASP A 361 -16.09 8.42 -22.90
N THR A 362 -16.14 9.72 -23.18
CA THR A 362 -17.31 10.46 -23.70
C THR A 362 -17.59 10.25 -25.20
N GLY A 363 -16.73 9.50 -25.88
CA GLY A 363 -16.70 9.34 -27.34
C GLY A 363 -15.40 9.91 -27.93
N VAL A 364 -15.22 9.77 -29.25
CA VAL A 364 -14.11 10.39 -29.99
C VAL A 364 -14.65 10.93 -31.31
N ASP A 365 -14.22 12.13 -31.69
CA ASP A 365 -14.57 12.74 -32.98
C ASP A 365 -14.00 11.91 -34.15
N PRO A 366 -14.86 11.26 -34.96
CA PRO A 366 -14.45 10.37 -36.04
C PRO A 366 -13.86 11.11 -37.26
N LEU A 367 -14.07 12.42 -37.38
CA LEU A 367 -13.61 13.25 -38.50
C LEU A 367 -12.34 14.03 -38.19
N HIS A 368 -11.89 14.08 -36.93
CA HIS A 368 -10.69 14.82 -36.56
C HIS A 368 -9.48 14.38 -37.42
N PRO A 369 -8.76 15.31 -38.11
CA PRO A 369 -7.76 14.97 -39.12
C PRO A 369 -6.59 14.13 -38.59
N ASP A 370 -6.22 14.31 -37.32
CA ASP A 370 -5.12 13.57 -36.70
C ASP A 370 -5.51 12.18 -36.21
N LEU A 371 -6.80 11.82 -36.28
CA LEU A 371 -7.33 10.53 -35.83
C LEU A 371 -7.79 9.66 -37.02
N GLN A 372 -7.21 9.87 -38.19
CA GLN A 372 -7.64 9.19 -39.43
C GLN A 372 -6.82 7.95 -39.75
N GLN A 373 -5.49 8.04 -39.68
CA GLN A 373 -4.60 6.96 -40.10
C GLN A 373 -3.48 6.69 -39.09
N THR A 374 -3.03 5.43 -39.01
CA THR A 374 -1.80 5.05 -38.31
C THR A 374 -0.57 5.45 -39.12
N VAL A 375 0.62 5.29 -38.53
CA VAL A 375 1.91 5.51 -39.24
C VAL A 375 2.04 4.63 -40.50
N SER A 376 1.47 3.43 -40.48
CA SER A 376 1.45 2.49 -41.62
C SER A 376 0.35 2.76 -42.66
N GLY A 377 -0.48 3.80 -42.44
CA GLY A 377 -1.59 4.17 -43.34
C GLY A 377 -2.88 3.36 -43.13
N GLU A 378 -2.94 2.52 -42.10
CA GLU A 378 -4.17 1.82 -41.71
C GLU A 378 -5.16 2.77 -41.06
N LYS A 379 -6.44 2.38 -40.98
CA LYS A 379 -7.46 3.15 -40.27
C LYS A 379 -7.10 3.27 -38.78
N LYS A 380 -7.11 4.50 -38.27
CA LYS A 380 -6.77 4.80 -36.87
C LYS A 380 -7.89 4.35 -35.93
N ILE A 381 -9.11 4.81 -36.16
CA ILE A 381 -10.29 4.37 -35.42
C ILE A 381 -10.81 3.10 -36.11
N ILE A 382 -10.72 1.98 -35.42
CA ILE A 382 -11.09 0.67 -35.98
C ILE A 382 -12.47 0.19 -35.54
N GLN A 383 -12.99 0.78 -34.47
CA GLN A 383 -14.26 0.41 -33.89
C GLN A 383 -14.83 1.60 -33.14
N TRP A 384 -16.16 1.74 -33.17
CA TRP A 384 -16.88 2.79 -32.48
C TRP A 384 -18.17 2.19 -31.91
N VAL A 385 -18.32 2.20 -30.58
CA VAL A 385 -19.51 1.69 -29.88
C VAL A 385 -19.97 2.71 -28.84
N ASP A 386 -21.29 2.90 -28.71
CA ASP A 386 -21.89 3.71 -27.66
C ASP A 386 -22.85 2.90 -26.80
N PHE A 387 -22.48 2.76 -25.53
CA PHE A 387 -23.29 2.09 -24.51
C PHE A 387 -24.28 3.03 -23.83
N THR A 388 -24.11 4.36 -23.96
CA THR A 388 -25.00 5.37 -23.37
C THR A 388 -26.33 5.47 -24.12
N ARG A 389 -26.31 5.17 -25.42
CA ARG A 389 -27.44 5.29 -26.36
C ARG A 389 -28.03 6.71 -26.39
N GLU A 390 -27.20 7.71 -26.12
CA GLU A 390 -27.57 9.12 -26.15
C GLU A 390 -28.00 9.55 -27.56
N GLY A 391 -27.45 8.89 -28.60
CA GLY A 391 -27.83 9.09 -30.00
C GLY A 391 -28.93 8.16 -30.51
N TRP A 392 -29.73 7.53 -29.64
CA TRP A 392 -30.76 6.59 -30.08
C TRP A 392 -31.94 7.29 -30.76
N VAL A 393 -32.21 6.93 -32.01
CA VAL A 393 -33.35 7.42 -32.78
C VAL A 393 -34.36 6.30 -32.96
N ASN A 394 -35.59 6.52 -32.48
CA ASN A 394 -36.71 5.61 -32.71
C ASN A 394 -37.24 5.79 -34.14
N THR A 395 -37.17 4.74 -34.94
CA THR A 395 -37.63 4.70 -36.34
C THR A 395 -38.77 3.69 -36.56
N GLU A 396 -39.63 3.47 -35.56
CA GLU A 396 -40.79 2.58 -35.68
C GLU A 396 -41.80 3.03 -36.73
N ARG A 397 -41.83 4.33 -37.06
CA ARG A 397 -42.71 4.86 -38.10
C ARG A 397 -42.21 4.41 -39.46
N SER A 398 -43.15 4.14 -40.37
CA SER A 398 -42.83 3.66 -41.71
C SER A 398 -43.57 4.40 -42.81
N LEU A 399 -42.97 4.39 -44.01
CA LEU A 399 -43.48 4.99 -45.23
C LEU A 399 -43.38 3.97 -46.36
N VAL A 400 -44.30 4.02 -47.32
CA VAL A 400 -44.19 3.25 -48.56
C VAL A 400 -43.11 3.89 -49.43
N ALA A 401 -42.09 3.12 -49.82
CA ALA A 401 -40.97 3.57 -50.63
C ALA A 401 -41.37 3.90 -52.08
N GLY A 402 -40.53 4.66 -52.78
CA GLY A 402 -40.66 4.92 -54.22
C GLY A 402 -41.37 6.21 -54.63
N LYS A 403 -41.51 7.18 -53.72
CA LYS A 403 -41.92 8.56 -54.06
C LYS A 403 -40.72 9.50 -53.96
N ASP A 404 -40.68 10.52 -54.81
CA ASP A 404 -39.65 11.56 -54.76
C ASP A 404 -39.77 12.45 -53.51
N LYS A 405 -41.02 12.77 -53.12
CA LYS A 405 -41.36 13.68 -52.02
C LYS A 405 -42.27 13.02 -50.98
N TYR A 406 -42.02 13.33 -49.72
CA TYR A 406 -42.83 12.91 -48.57
C TYR A 406 -43.18 14.10 -47.70
N TYR A 407 -44.38 14.10 -47.11
CA TYR A 407 -44.78 15.11 -46.14
C TYR A 407 -44.83 14.46 -44.75
N ILE A 408 -43.90 14.83 -43.87
CA ILE A 408 -43.66 14.19 -42.57
C ILE A 408 -43.68 15.26 -41.48
N ASP A 409 -44.53 15.10 -40.46
CA ASP A 409 -44.67 16.02 -39.32
C ASP A 409 -44.71 17.52 -39.70
N GLY A 410 -45.39 17.87 -40.81
CA GLY A 410 -45.58 19.26 -41.23
C GLY A 410 -44.52 19.82 -42.19
N GLN A 411 -43.54 19.02 -42.59
CA GLN A 411 -42.45 19.42 -43.49
C GLN A 411 -42.39 18.50 -44.73
N GLU A 412 -42.02 19.07 -45.87
CA GLU A 412 -41.77 18.32 -47.11
C GLU A 412 -40.30 17.87 -47.16
N PHE A 413 -40.07 16.58 -47.40
CA PHE A 413 -38.76 15.98 -47.56
C PHE A 413 -38.60 15.36 -48.95
N HIS A 414 -37.50 15.67 -49.61
CA HIS A 414 -37.06 15.15 -50.89
C HIS A 414 -36.18 13.91 -50.71
N VAL A 415 -36.84 12.76 -50.56
CA VAL A 415 -36.17 11.46 -50.34
C VAL A 415 -35.60 10.90 -51.64
N GLY A 416 -36.12 11.31 -52.80
CA GLY A 416 -35.68 10.79 -54.10
C GLY A 416 -35.97 9.29 -54.27
N PHE A 417 -35.18 8.62 -55.11
CA PHE A 417 -35.32 7.18 -55.41
C PHE A 417 -34.37 6.30 -54.58
N ILE A 418 -34.23 6.58 -53.27
CA ILE A 418 -33.42 5.74 -52.38
C ILE A 418 -33.90 4.27 -52.45
N PRO A 419 -33.04 3.28 -52.70
CA PRO A 419 -33.49 1.89 -52.86
C PRO A 419 -34.12 1.30 -51.60
N SER A 420 -35.20 0.53 -51.78
CA SER A 420 -35.80 -0.37 -50.79
C SER A 420 -36.37 -1.60 -51.50
N ALA A 421 -35.79 -2.77 -51.21
CA ALA A 421 -36.24 -4.04 -51.79
C ALA A 421 -37.59 -4.48 -51.21
N GLY A 422 -37.88 -4.12 -49.95
CA GLY A 422 -39.14 -4.41 -49.28
C GLY A 422 -40.27 -3.45 -49.61
N GLY A 423 -39.96 -2.29 -50.20
CA GLY A 423 -40.92 -1.23 -50.51
C GLY A 423 -41.33 -0.40 -49.29
N ILE A 424 -40.56 -0.46 -48.19
CA ILE A 424 -40.85 0.21 -46.92
C ILE A 424 -39.59 0.93 -46.46
N TYR A 425 -39.74 2.21 -46.13
CA TYR A 425 -38.75 2.93 -45.34
C TYR A 425 -39.19 3.01 -43.89
N HIS A 426 -38.24 2.92 -42.97
CA HIS A 426 -38.43 3.29 -41.57
C HIS A 426 -37.88 4.68 -41.32
N TYR A 427 -38.52 5.49 -40.48
CA TYR A 427 -38.07 6.84 -40.21
C TYR A 427 -38.32 7.31 -38.78
N GLY A 428 -37.48 8.25 -38.34
CA GLY A 428 -37.55 8.93 -37.06
C GLY A 428 -36.87 10.28 -37.15
N PHE A 429 -36.66 10.92 -36.01
CA PHE A 429 -36.00 12.22 -35.94
C PHE A 429 -34.91 12.20 -34.87
N PHE A 430 -33.71 12.62 -35.24
CA PHE A 430 -32.69 13.03 -34.29
C PHE A 430 -33.00 14.46 -33.85
N LYS A 431 -32.97 14.75 -32.55
CA LYS A 431 -33.33 16.07 -32.02
C LYS A 431 -32.21 16.61 -31.17
N GLU A 432 -31.93 17.90 -31.32
CA GLU A 432 -30.91 18.60 -30.56
C GLU A 432 -31.25 18.68 -29.06
N MET A 433 -32.53 18.91 -28.75
CA MET A 433 -33.05 18.87 -27.39
C MET A 433 -32.76 17.54 -26.66
N ASP A 434 -32.68 16.41 -27.37
CA ASP A 434 -32.47 15.11 -26.73
C ASP A 434 -31.03 14.97 -26.19
N ILE A 435 -30.08 15.74 -26.72
CA ILE A 435 -28.67 15.79 -26.27
C ILE A 435 -28.25 17.16 -25.70
N HIS A 436 -29.20 18.10 -25.58
CA HIS A 436 -28.99 19.47 -25.12
C HIS A 436 -27.84 20.20 -25.83
N ARG A 437 -27.74 20.03 -27.15
CA ARG A 437 -26.67 20.61 -27.96
C ARG A 437 -27.14 20.96 -29.35
N ASP A 438 -26.80 22.18 -29.75
CA ASP A 438 -26.95 22.76 -31.09
C ASP A 438 -25.87 22.14 -32.00
N VAL A 439 -26.28 21.32 -32.97
CA VAL A 439 -25.39 20.55 -33.85
C VAL A 439 -25.19 21.18 -35.23
N ASN A 440 -26.09 22.08 -35.65
CA ASN A 440 -25.96 22.89 -36.89
C ASN A 440 -25.52 24.35 -36.62
N PHE A 441 -25.29 24.69 -35.36
CA PHE A 441 -24.75 25.96 -34.87
C PHE A 441 -25.60 27.20 -35.23
N ASP A 442 -26.92 27.06 -35.27
CA ASP A 442 -27.86 28.14 -35.60
C ASP A 442 -28.44 28.87 -34.37
N GLN A 443 -28.12 28.39 -33.15
CA GLN A 443 -28.60 28.86 -31.85
C GLN A 443 -30.07 28.55 -31.51
N ASP A 444 -30.74 27.70 -32.27
CA ASP A 444 -31.96 27.02 -31.88
C ASP A 444 -31.59 25.60 -31.40
N LEU A 445 -32.46 24.99 -30.58
CA LEU A 445 -32.29 23.62 -30.08
C LEU A 445 -33.51 22.76 -30.39
N ASN A 446 -34.56 23.35 -30.96
CA ASN A 446 -35.83 22.68 -31.23
C ASN A 446 -35.82 21.95 -32.58
N GLU A 447 -34.73 22.08 -33.34
CA GLU A 447 -34.47 21.43 -34.59
C GLU A 447 -34.53 19.91 -34.46
N LYS A 448 -34.92 19.30 -35.58
CA LYS A 448 -34.99 17.86 -35.72
C LYS A 448 -34.55 17.49 -37.12
N PHE A 449 -33.71 16.49 -37.21
CA PHE A 449 -33.13 16.00 -38.47
C PHE A 449 -33.76 14.66 -38.82
N LEU A 450 -34.27 14.53 -40.05
CA LEU A 450 -34.93 13.31 -40.49
C LEU A 450 -33.90 12.19 -40.61
N VAL A 451 -34.21 11.05 -39.98
CA VAL A 451 -33.42 9.82 -40.08
C VAL A 451 -34.26 8.76 -40.81
N LEU A 452 -33.74 8.21 -41.89
CA LEU A 452 -34.40 7.24 -42.75
C LEU A 452 -33.58 5.95 -42.84
N ILE A 453 -34.22 4.79 -42.66
CA ILE A 453 -33.58 3.48 -42.68
C ILE A 453 -34.20 2.64 -43.80
N THR A 454 -33.35 2.01 -44.61
CA THR A 454 -33.78 1.26 -45.80
C THR A 454 -33.15 -0.13 -45.91
N ASP A 455 -33.80 -0.99 -46.70
CA ASP A 455 -33.37 -2.35 -47.03
C ASP A 455 -32.97 -2.44 -48.52
N PRO A 456 -31.87 -1.78 -48.93
CA PRO A 456 -31.61 -1.47 -50.33
C PRO A 456 -31.46 -2.72 -51.21
N ASN A 457 -30.92 -3.81 -50.66
CA ASN A 457 -30.54 -5.00 -51.43
C ASN A 457 -31.47 -6.19 -51.21
N SER A 458 -32.02 -6.37 -50.01
CA SER A 458 -32.79 -7.57 -49.64
C SER A 458 -33.95 -7.22 -48.74
N LYS A 459 -35.15 -7.69 -49.11
CA LYS A 459 -36.39 -7.40 -48.38
C LYS A 459 -36.26 -7.76 -46.89
N GLY A 460 -36.47 -6.77 -46.02
CA GLY A 460 -36.46 -6.94 -44.56
C GLY A 460 -35.08 -7.01 -43.93
N VAL A 461 -34.01 -6.77 -44.69
CA VAL A 461 -32.64 -6.62 -44.18
C VAL A 461 -32.27 -5.15 -44.22
N TYR A 462 -32.59 -4.44 -43.12
CA TYR A 462 -32.30 -3.01 -43.00
C TYR A 462 -30.82 -2.80 -42.68
N GLU A 463 -30.11 -2.15 -43.60
CA GLU A 463 -28.65 -2.02 -43.53
C GLU A 463 -28.11 -0.64 -43.93
N ALA A 464 -28.98 0.29 -44.35
CA ALA A 464 -28.58 1.64 -44.78
C ALA A 464 -29.38 2.70 -44.02
N VAL A 465 -28.69 3.75 -43.58
CA VAL A 465 -29.23 4.89 -42.85
C VAL A 465 -28.91 6.18 -43.61
N TYR A 466 -29.90 7.03 -43.82
CA TYR A 466 -29.76 8.35 -44.43
C TYR A 466 -30.23 9.39 -43.41
N ILE A 467 -29.49 10.48 -43.29
CA ILE A 467 -29.77 11.55 -42.33
C ILE A 467 -29.64 12.86 -43.07
N ASP A 468 -30.63 13.72 -42.89
CA ASP A 468 -30.64 15.10 -43.39
C ASP A 468 -29.62 15.92 -42.60
N THR A 469 -28.35 15.96 -43.02
CA THR A 469 -27.26 16.50 -42.19
C THR A 469 -27.09 18.01 -42.28
N ASP A 470 -27.62 18.64 -43.32
CA ASP A 470 -27.67 20.10 -43.48
C ASP A 470 -29.08 20.68 -43.33
N GLY A 471 -30.09 19.85 -43.04
CA GLY A 471 -31.44 20.28 -42.67
C GLY A 471 -32.24 20.88 -43.82
N ASP A 472 -31.77 20.75 -45.07
CA ASP A 472 -32.44 21.32 -46.23
C ASP A 472 -33.64 20.47 -46.71
N GLY A 473 -33.78 19.26 -46.16
CA GLY A 473 -34.84 18.30 -46.43
C GLY A 473 -34.55 17.37 -47.62
N PHE A 474 -33.35 17.36 -48.20
CA PHE A 474 -32.98 16.58 -49.38
C PHE A 474 -32.15 15.33 -49.05
N LEU A 475 -32.81 14.28 -48.56
CA LEU A 475 -32.13 13.01 -48.24
C LEU A 475 -31.57 12.28 -49.48
N GLY A 476 -32.05 12.58 -50.69
CA GLY A 476 -31.63 11.91 -51.92
C GLY A 476 -30.16 12.16 -52.30
N GLU A 477 -29.54 13.21 -51.79
CA GLU A 477 -28.11 13.52 -51.97
C GLU A 477 -27.22 13.05 -50.81
N GLU A 478 -27.83 12.59 -49.73
CA GLU A 478 -27.13 12.13 -48.55
C GLU A 478 -26.50 10.75 -48.77
N ASN A 479 -25.32 10.55 -48.17
CA ASN A 479 -24.62 9.29 -48.28
C ASN A 479 -25.21 8.24 -47.34
N ALA A 480 -25.46 7.04 -47.86
CA ALA A 480 -25.89 5.91 -47.06
C ALA A 480 -24.83 5.55 -46.01
N LEU A 481 -25.23 5.53 -44.74
CA LEU A 481 -24.40 5.11 -43.60
C LEU A 481 -24.77 3.69 -43.15
N LYS A 482 -23.75 2.89 -42.87
CA LYS A 482 -23.84 1.59 -42.21
C LYS A 482 -23.18 1.64 -40.83
N PRO A 483 -23.44 0.68 -39.93
CA PRO A 483 -22.71 0.57 -38.68
C PRO A 483 -21.19 0.64 -38.90
N TYR A 484 -20.52 1.49 -38.13
CA TYR A 484 -19.13 1.92 -38.37
C TYR A 484 -18.15 0.76 -38.51
N GLY A 485 -18.28 -0.27 -37.67
CA GLY A 485 -17.41 -1.45 -37.72
C GLY A 485 -17.51 -2.27 -39.02
N GLN A 486 -18.46 -1.99 -39.91
CA GLN A 486 -18.61 -2.65 -41.21
C GLN A 486 -17.88 -1.88 -42.32
N GLU A 487 -18.23 -0.61 -42.53
CA GLU A 487 -17.78 0.19 -43.69
C GLU A 487 -16.99 1.45 -43.30
N PHE A 488 -16.87 1.77 -42.01
CA PHE A 488 -16.15 2.93 -41.45
C PHE A 488 -16.64 4.28 -41.99
N GLN A 489 -17.93 4.35 -42.30
CA GLN A 489 -18.57 5.56 -42.78
C GLN A 489 -18.83 6.52 -41.61
N LYS A 490 -18.73 7.81 -41.90
CA LYS A 490 -18.80 8.90 -40.93
C LYS A 490 -19.45 10.11 -41.61
N ALA A 491 -20.14 10.90 -40.82
CA ALA A 491 -20.85 12.09 -41.30
C ALA A 491 -20.73 13.21 -40.25
N ALA A 492 -21.23 14.39 -40.59
CA ALA A 492 -21.33 15.49 -39.65
C ALA A 492 -22.54 16.35 -39.99
N PHE A 493 -23.19 16.89 -38.95
CA PHE A 493 -24.04 18.06 -39.12
C PHE A 493 -23.14 19.28 -39.36
N LYS A 494 -23.46 20.09 -40.36
CA LYS A 494 -22.64 21.23 -40.76
C LYS A 494 -23.20 22.51 -40.16
N GLY A 495 -22.30 23.41 -39.79
CA GLY A 495 -22.68 24.76 -39.42
C GLY A 495 -23.37 25.51 -40.55
N GLU A 496 -24.53 26.10 -40.26
CA GLU A 496 -25.18 27.02 -41.20
C GLU A 496 -24.37 28.33 -41.35
N THR A 497 -23.71 28.74 -40.26
CA THR A 497 -23.10 30.07 -40.14
C THR A 497 -21.57 30.08 -40.05
N ASP A 498 -20.94 28.91 -39.85
CA ASP A 498 -19.48 28.75 -39.86
C ASP A 498 -19.02 27.32 -40.22
N ASP A 499 -17.70 27.12 -40.30
CA ASP A 499 -17.07 25.87 -40.74
C ASP A 499 -17.08 24.74 -39.67
N ARG A 500 -17.71 24.95 -38.50
CA ARG A 500 -17.78 23.92 -37.46
C ARG A 500 -18.64 22.74 -37.90
N GLN A 501 -18.31 21.58 -37.35
CA GLN A 501 -18.95 20.32 -37.71
C GLN A 501 -19.21 19.47 -36.47
N PHE A 502 -20.44 18.98 -36.34
CA PHE A 502 -20.77 17.99 -35.32
C PHE A 502 -20.71 16.58 -35.92
N SER A 503 -19.55 15.96 -35.75
CA SER A 503 -19.21 14.65 -36.33
C SER A 503 -19.91 13.50 -35.62
N PHE A 504 -20.41 12.52 -36.39
CA PHE A 504 -20.99 11.29 -35.86
C PHE A 504 -20.77 10.07 -36.76
N VAL A 505 -21.07 8.88 -36.23
CA VAL A 505 -21.11 7.60 -36.94
C VAL A 505 -22.40 6.85 -36.61
N VAL A 506 -22.77 5.86 -37.42
CA VAL A 506 -23.80 4.87 -37.03
C VAL A 506 -23.12 3.74 -36.27
N THR A 507 -23.67 3.35 -35.12
CA THR A 507 -23.02 2.39 -34.20
C THR A 507 -23.81 1.12 -34.03
N GLU A 508 -25.12 1.27 -34.00
CA GLU A 508 -26.09 0.20 -33.89
C GLU A 508 -27.21 0.48 -34.89
N LEU A 509 -27.67 -0.55 -35.57
CA LEU A 509 -28.84 -0.52 -36.44
C LEU A 509 -29.69 -1.74 -36.11
N SER A 510 -30.96 -1.54 -35.76
CA SER A 510 -31.83 -2.67 -35.45
C SER A 510 -32.12 -3.47 -36.71
N SER A 511 -32.11 -4.80 -36.61
CA SER A 511 -32.27 -5.70 -37.77
C SER A 511 -33.60 -5.54 -38.49
N ASN A 512 -34.63 -5.08 -37.78
CA ASN A 512 -35.97 -4.78 -38.30
C ASN A 512 -36.16 -3.30 -38.71
N GLY A 513 -35.11 -2.47 -38.65
CA GLY A 513 -35.13 -1.07 -39.06
C GLY A 513 -35.88 -0.11 -38.13
N THR A 514 -36.33 -0.55 -36.95
CA THR A 514 -37.08 0.28 -35.99
C THR A 514 -36.23 1.13 -35.04
N GLY A 515 -34.91 1.09 -35.15
CA GLY A 515 -34.06 2.07 -34.47
C GLY A 515 -32.62 2.07 -34.95
N VAL A 516 -31.95 3.19 -34.72
CA VAL A 516 -30.53 3.40 -35.02
C VAL A 516 -29.89 4.18 -33.88
N ASN A 517 -28.66 3.84 -33.53
CA ASN A 517 -27.87 4.60 -32.57
C ASN A 517 -26.77 5.39 -33.27
N LEU A 518 -26.78 6.70 -33.09
CA LEU A 518 -25.72 7.60 -33.56
C LEU A 518 -24.64 7.74 -32.49
N GLY A 519 -23.41 7.75 -32.94
CA GLY A 519 -22.23 7.83 -32.10
C GLY A 519 -21.43 9.10 -32.32
N PHE A 520 -21.26 9.90 -31.26
CA PHE A 520 -20.54 11.19 -31.30
C PHE A 520 -19.83 11.48 -29.96
N ASP A 521 -18.98 12.51 -29.96
CA ASP A 521 -18.39 13.09 -28.74
C ASP A 521 -18.89 14.52 -28.54
N ALA A 522 -19.96 14.70 -27.76
CA ALA A 522 -20.53 16.01 -27.44
C ALA A 522 -19.91 16.67 -26.18
N ASN A 523 -18.92 16.03 -25.57
CA ASN A 523 -18.19 16.57 -24.42
C ASN A 523 -16.78 17.06 -24.83
N GLY A 524 -16.07 16.26 -25.63
CA GLY A 524 -14.74 16.54 -26.16
C GLY A 524 -13.59 15.93 -25.36
N HIS A 525 -13.84 15.45 -24.15
CA HIS A 525 -12.84 14.84 -23.29
C HIS A 525 -12.21 13.59 -23.92
N GLY A 526 -13.03 12.65 -24.41
CA GLY A 526 -12.53 11.43 -25.04
C GLY A 526 -11.74 11.69 -26.32
N THR A 527 -12.13 12.68 -27.14
CA THR A 527 -11.34 13.13 -28.29
C THR A 527 -9.95 13.63 -27.87
N HIS A 528 -9.86 14.40 -26.79
CA HIS A 528 -8.58 14.89 -26.25
C HIS A 528 -7.68 13.76 -25.77
N VAL A 529 -8.25 12.83 -24.99
CA VAL A 529 -7.59 11.63 -24.47
C VAL A 529 -7.05 10.75 -25.60
N ALA A 530 -7.85 10.50 -26.64
CA ALA A 530 -7.44 9.73 -27.82
C ALA A 530 -6.24 10.36 -28.54
N GLY A 531 -6.22 11.69 -28.64
CA GLY A 531 -5.13 12.43 -29.26
C GLY A 531 -3.80 12.28 -28.54
N ILE A 532 -3.82 12.37 -27.19
CA ILE A 532 -2.62 12.18 -26.36
C ILE A 532 -2.03 10.79 -26.59
N ALA A 533 -2.89 9.76 -26.55
CA ALA A 533 -2.45 8.39 -26.68
C ALA A 533 -1.88 8.09 -28.07
N ALA A 534 -2.62 8.42 -29.14
CA ALA A 534 -2.35 7.83 -30.46
C ALA A 534 -2.63 8.71 -31.69
N ALA A 535 -2.78 10.04 -31.56
CA ALA A 535 -2.89 10.93 -32.73
C ALA A 535 -1.73 10.72 -33.72
N ASN A 536 -2.03 10.84 -35.01
CA ASN A 536 -1.06 10.77 -36.09
C ASN A 536 -1.50 11.66 -37.26
N GLY A 537 -1.29 12.96 -37.11
CA GLY A 537 -1.42 13.96 -38.17
C GLY A 537 -0.51 15.13 -37.87
N ARG A 538 -1.09 16.32 -37.72
CA ARG A 538 -0.38 17.50 -37.22
C ARG A 538 0.15 17.22 -35.81
N LEU A 539 -0.72 16.80 -34.89
CA LEU A 539 -0.33 16.22 -33.62
C LEU A 539 0.08 14.76 -33.81
N LYS A 540 1.14 14.40 -33.10
CA LYS A 540 1.55 13.01 -32.90
C LYS A 540 1.44 12.68 -31.43
N GLY A 541 0.53 11.78 -31.08
CA GLY A 541 0.40 11.22 -29.75
C GLY A 541 1.67 10.46 -29.33
N VAL A 542 1.61 9.81 -28.17
CA VAL A 542 2.72 9.01 -27.65
C VAL A 542 2.98 7.78 -28.53
N ALA A 543 1.93 7.08 -28.95
CA ALA A 543 1.98 5.88 -29.81
C ALA A 543 1.21 6.11 -31.13
N PRO A 544 1.75 6.89 -32.08
CA PRO A 544 1.07 7.23 -33.32
C PRO A 544 0.81 6.04 -34.27
N GLY A 545 1.43 4.89 -34.04
CA GLY A 545 1.19 3.63 -34.76
C GLY A 545 -0.03 2.85 -34.25
N ALA A 546 -0.48 3.09 -33.01
CA ALA A 546 -1.56 2.32 -32.39
C ALA A 546 -2.93 2.60 -33.02
N LYS A 547 -3.80 1.60 -33.00
CA LYS A 547 -5.22 1.70 -33.39
C LYS A 547 -6.07 2.09 -32.18
N ILE A 548 -7.22 2.71 -32.43
CA ILE A 548 -8.15 3.18 -31.40
C ILE A 548 -9.47 2.43 -31.53
N MET A 549 -9.92 1.84 -30.42
CA MET A 549 -11.29 1.37 -30.22
C MET A 549 -12.02 2.41 -29.38
N VAL A 550 -13.05 3.05 -29.95
CA VAL A 550 -13.84 4.06 -29.25
C VAL A 550 -15.00 3.37 -28.54
N VAL A 551 -15.06 3.51 -27.23
CA VAL A 551 -16.12 2.93 -26.41
C VAL A 551 -16.74 4.05 -25.56
N LYS A 552 -17.84 4.64 -26.04
CA LYS A 552 -18.56 5.66 -25.29
C LYS A 552 -19.32 5.01 -24.14
N ALA A 553 -18.90 5.33 -22.92
CA ALA A 553 -19.53 4.88 -21.67
C ALA A 553 -19.89 6.06 -20.74
N ILE A 554 -19.46 7.26 -21.10
CA ILE A 554 -19.74 8.51 -20.39
C ILE A 554 -20.66 9.37 -21.27
N GLN A 555 -21.72 9.89 -20.68
CA GLN A 555 -22.67 10.78 -21.33
C GLN A 555 -22.04 12.15 -21.60
N SER A 556 -22.66 12.95 -22.46
CA SER A 556 -22.15 14.28 -22.84
C SER A 556 -22.06 15.26 -21.67
N ASN A 557 -22.83 15.06 -20.61
CA ASN A 557 -22.76 15.82 -19.36
C ASN A 557 -21.59 15.39 -18.44
N GLY A 558 -20.81 14.36 -18.81
CA GLY A 558 -19.70 13.82 -18.02
C GLY A 558 -20.10 12.78 -16.98
N GLU A 559 -21.36 12.35 -16.94
CA GLU A 559 -21.84 11.32 -16.01
C GLU A 559 -21.67 9.92 -16.62
N ALA A 560 -21.39 8.94 -15.76
CA ALA A 560 -21.23 7.54 -16.14
C ALA A 560 -22.12 6.67 -15.24
N ASP A 561 -22.98 5.86 -15.85
CA ASP A 561 -23.76 4.84 -15.13
C ASP A 561 -22.92 3.57 -14.93
N TRP A 562 -23.07 2.96 -13.76
CA TRP A 562 -22.34 1.75 -13.38
C TRP A 562 -22.57 0.59 -14.35
N SER A 563 -23.83 0.32 -14.73
CA SER A 563 -24.19 -0.82 -15.57
C SER A 563 -23.68 -0.66 -17.00
N ILE A 564 -23.73 0.58 -17.51
CA ILE A 564 -23.20 0.99 -18.81
C ILE A 564 -21.67 0.84 -18.82
N LEU A 565 -20.99 1.38 -17.81
CA LEU A 565 -19.54 1.30 -17.71
C LEU A 565 -19.08 -0.16 -17.62
N LYS A 566 -19.72 -0.99 -16.79
CA LYS A 566 -19.41 -2.41 -16.70
C LYS A 566 -19.48 -3.09 -18.08
N GLY A 567 -20.59 -2.92 -18.80
CA GLY A 567 -20.78 -3.52 -20.12
C GLY A 567 -19.76 -3.04 -21.15
N ALA A 568 -19.40 -1.75 -21.10
CA ALA A 568 -18.37 -1.17 -21.94
C ALA A 568 -16.98 -1.77 -21.70
N LEU A 569 -16.60 -1.99 -20.43
CA LEU A 569 -15.32 -2.61 -20.08
C LEU A 569 -15.26 -4.09 -20.49
N GLU A 570 -16.33 -4.85 -20.22
CA GLU A 570 -16.45 -6.25 -20.64
C GLU A 570 -16.36 -6.36 -22.17
N TYR A 571 -17.01 -5.44 -22.89
CA TYR A 571 -16.93 -5.37 -24.35
C TYR A 571 -15.50 -5.11 -24.83
N ALA A 572 -14.85 -4.05 -24.33
CA ALA A 572 -13.51 -3.68 -24.78
C ALA A 572 -12.50 -4.82 -24.58
N ALA A 573 -12.52 -5.47 -23.41
CA ALA A 573 -11.66 -6.59 -23.09
C ALA A 573 -11.93 -7.81 -23.99
N ALA A 574 -13.21 -8.13 -24.27
CA ALA A 574 -13.58 -9.26 -25.11
C ALA A 574 -13.36 -9.05 -26.61
N HIS A 575 -13.21 -7.81 -27.07
CA HIS A 575 -13.11 -7.46 -28.51
C HIS A 575 -11.70 -7.05 -28.95
N GLY A 576 -10.68 -7.50 -28.23
CA GLY A 576 -9.28 -7.43 -28.67
C GLY A 576 -8.56 -6.13 -28.37
N ALA A 577 -9.00 -5.36 -27.37
CA ALA A 577 -8.19 -4.28 -26.83
C ALA A 577 -6.97 -4.85 -26.09
N ASP A 578 -5.78 -4.37 -26.41
CA ASP A 578 -4.55 -4.69 -25.65
C ASP A 578 -4.42 -3.80 -24.42
N ILE A 579 -4.89 -2.55 -24.55
CA ILE A 579 -4.87 -1.53 -23.50
C ILE A 579 -6.25 -0.88 -23.40
N ILE A 580 -6.78 -0.75 -22.19
CA ILE A 580 -7.98 0.05 -21.91
C ILE A 580 -7.56 1.27 -21.08
N ASN A 581 -7.73 2.46 -21.66
CA ASN A 581 -7.52 3.72 -20.97
C ASN A 581 -8.81 4.18 -20.28
N LEU A 582 -8.75 4.43 -18.98
CA LEU A 582 -9.86 4.93 -18.15
C LEU A 582 -9.49 6.27 -17.51
N SER A 583 -9.96 7.34 -18.13
CA SER A 583 -9.80 8.71 -17.63
C SER A 583 -11.02 9.16 -16.80
N LEU A 584 -11.43 8.32 -15.85
CA LEU A 584 -12.58 8.54 -14.95
C LEU A 584 -12.27 8.05 -13.53
N GLY A 585 -13.01 8.57 -12.54
CA GLY A 585 -12.87 8.14 -11.15
C GLY A 585 -14.10 8.42 -10.29
N PHE A 586 -14.45 7.44 -9.44
CA PHE A 586 -15.51 7.52 -8.44
C PHE A 586 -14.92 7.60 -7.03
N TYR A 587 -15.47 8.49 -6.20
CA TYR A 587 -14.97 8.77 -4.84
C TYR A 587 -15.91 8.29 -3.73
N GLN A 588 -17.04 7.70 -4.08
CA GLN A 588 -18.04 7.22 -3.11
C GLN A 588 -17.77 5.79 -2.62
N ASP A 589 -16.89 5.04 -3.29
CA ASP A 589 -16.55 3.63 -2.99
C ASP A 589 -15.03 3.42 -2.99
N VAL A 590 -14.31 4.22 -2.19
CA VAL A 590 -12.86 4.14 -2.04
C VAL A 590 -12.52 3.12 -0.95
N THR A 591 -12.52 1.85 -1.33
CA THR A 591 -12.16 0.71 -0.48
C THR A 591 -10.70 0.29 -0.67
N ALA A 592 -10.27 -0.74 0.06
CA ALA A 592 -9.02 -1.48 -0.12
C ALA A 592 -8.93 -2.25 -1.47
N GLY A 593 -9.34 -1.65 -2.59
CA GLY A 593 -9.38 -2.31 -3.91
C GLY A 593 -10.46 -3.38 -4.05
N ASN A 594 -11.35 -3.52 -3.07
CA ASN A 594 -12.37 -4.58 -2.99
C ASN A 594 -13.75 -4.14 -3.51
N ASN A 595 -13.86 -2.94 -4.08
CA ASN A 595 -15.09 -2.49 -4.71
C ASN A 595 -15.31 -3.21 -6.06
N SER A 596 -16.57 -3.22 -6.51
CA SER A 596 -16.98 -3.96 -7.71
C SER A 596 -16.23 -3.53 -8.97
N LEU A 597 -15.86 -2.25 -9.11
CA LEU A 597 -15.16 -1.76 -10.31
C LEU A 597 -13.70 -2.19 -10.33
N ALA A 598 -13.01 -2.08 -9.20
CA ALA A 598 -11.63 -2.53 -9.06
C ALA A 598 -11.52 -4.05 -9.28
N GLN A 599 -12.45 -4.83 -8.72
CA GLN A 599 -12.53 -6.27 -8.97
C GLN A 599 -12.85 -6.60 -10.43
N LEU A 600 -13.71 -5.83 -11.11
CA LEU A 600 -13.95 -5.99 -12.54
C LEU A 600 -12.69 -5.74 -13.37
N VAL A 601 -11.97 -4.65 -13.09
CA VAL A 601 -10.69 -4.32 -13.75
C VAL A 601 -9.66 -5.44 -13.56
N ASN A 602 -9.49 -5.92 -12.32
CA ASN A 602 -8.58 -7.02 -12.02
C ASN A 602 -8.94 -8.30 -12.78
N ARG A 603 -10.22 -8.67 -12.78
CA ARG A 603 -10.72 -9.88 -13.43
C ARG A 603 -10.57 -9.82 -14.95
N LEU A 604 -10.96 -8.70 -15.57
CA LEU A 604 -10.83 -8.54 -17.03
C LEU A 604 -9.37 -8.56 -17.48
N SER A 605 -8.46 -7.98 -16.69
CA SER A 605 -7.02 -8.05 -16.97
C SER A 605 -6.50 -9.49 -16.92
N GLU A 606 -6.97 -10.30 -15.97
CA GLU A 606 -6.63 -11.73 -15.89
C GLU A 606 -7.23 -12.57 -17.01
N GLU A 607 -8.53 -12.42 -17.27
CA GLU A 607 -9.28 -13.26 -18.21
C GLU A 607 -8.89 -12.98 -19.66
N HIS A 608 -8.59 -11.72 -19.99
CA HIS A 608 -8.36 -11.28 -21.38
C HIS A 608 -6.91 -10.85 -21.66
N GLY A 609 -6.05 -10.75 -20.65
CA GLY A 609 -4.68 -10.28 -20.83
C GLY A 609 -4.58 -8.78 -21.22
N VAL A 610 -5.63 -8.01 -20.93
CA VAL A 610 -5.69 -6.56 -21.22
C VAL A 610 -5.02 -5.75 -20.11
N LEU A 611 -4.29 -4.70 -20.48
CA LEU A 611 -3.69 -3.75 -19.54
C LEU A 611 -4.60 -2.54 -19.32
N PHE A 612 -4.79 -2.14 -18.06
CA PHE A 612 -5.55 -0.93 -17.73
C PHE A 612 -4.62 0.22 -17.34
N THR A 613 -4.83 1.40 -17.93
CA THR A 613 -4.22 2.67 -17.50
C THR A 613 -5.31 3.58 -16.98
N VAL A 614 -5.25 3.94 -15.69
CA VAL A 614 -6.36 4.58 -14.98
C VAL A 614 -5.91 5.86 -14.30
N ALA A 615 -6.64 6.95 -14.51
CA ALA A 615 -6.39 8.23 -13.86
C ALA A 615 -6.57 8.13 -12.33
N SER A 616 -5.60 8.57 -11.53
CA SER A 616 -5.64 8.41 -10.06
C SER A 616 -6.72 9.25 -9.37
N GLY A 617 -7.19 10.32 -10.02
CA GLY A 617 -8.19 11.25 -9.50
C GLY A 617 -7.67 12.69 -9.35
N ASN A 618 -8.60 13.62 -9.21
CA ASN A 618 -8.35 15.07 -9.13
C ASN A 618 -8.83 15.65 -7.77
N ARG A 619 -8.82 14.85 -6.69
CA ARG A 619 -9.21 15.27 -5.32
C ARG A 619 -8.03 15.31 -4.34
N GLY A 620 -6.81 15.43 -4.85
CA GLY A 620 -5.65 15.79 -4.04
C GLY A 620 -5.78 17.21 -3.46
N PRO A 621 -4.85 17.64 -2.59
CA PRO A 621 -3.58 16.97 -2.31
C PRO A 621 -3.64 15.94 -1.18
N GLY A 622 -4.77 15.77 -0.49
CA GLY A 622 -4.88 14.98 0.74
C GLY A 622 -4.42 13.52 0.61
N LEU A 623 -3.79 12.98 1.66
CA LEU A 623 -3.37 11.57 1.67
C LEU A 623 -4.57 10.62 1.64
N GLY A 624 -4.52 9.63 0.75
CA GLY A 624 -5.57 8.62 0.56
C GLY A 624 -6.76 9.12 -0.25
N SER A 625 -6.49 9.99 -1.23
CA SER A 625 -7.46 10.65 -2.12
C SER A 625 -7.63 9.95 -3.49
N VAL A 626 -6.95 8.83 -3.72
CA VAL A 626 -7.07 8.03 -4.96
C VAL A 626 -8.51 7.57 -5.19
N ALA A 627 -8.98 7.71 -6.42
CA ALA A 627 -10.31 7.33 -6.87
C ALA A 627 -10.38 5.85 -7.27
N THR A 628 -11.60 5.30 -7.27
CA THR A 628 -11.90 4.01 -7.89
C THR A 628 -12.17 4.22 -9.39
N PRO A 629 -11.60 3.41 -10.32
CA PRO A 629 -10.90 2.14 -10.11
C PRO A 629 -9.37 2.22 -10.16
N ALA A 630 -8.80 3.40 -9.97
CA ALA A 630 -7.34 3.55 -9.92
C ALA A 630 -6.71 2.87 -8.69
N ASN A 631 -7.53 2.35 -7.78
CA ASN A 631 -7.16 1.49 -6.66
C ASN A 631 -7.18 -0.03 -7.00
N ALA A 632 -7.32 -0.42 -8.27
CA ALA A 632 -7.28 -1.82 -8.68
C ALA A 632 -5.83 -2.37 -8.74
N ASP A 633 -5.59 -3.52 -8.12
CA ASP A 633 -4.29 -4.21 -8.06
C ASP A 633 -3.61 -4.40 -9.43
N LYS A 634 -4.38 -4.63 -10.51
CA LYS A 634 -3.82 -4.91 -11.85
C LYS A 634 -3.71 -3.69 -12.76
N ALA A 635 -4.30 -2.57 -12.38
CA ALA A 635 -4.20 -1.34 -13.15
C ALA A 635 -2.86 -0.62 -12.94
N ILE A 636 -2.40 0.08 -13.97
CA ILE A 636 -1.42 1.15 -13.81
C ILE A 636 -2.22 2.41 -13.42
N SER A 637 -2.14 2.77 -12.14
CA SER A 637 -2.74 3.99 -11.60
C SER A 637 -1.82 5.19 -11.85
N VAL A 638 -2.34 6.26 -12.45
CA VAL A 638 -1.52 7.34 -13.01
C VAL A 638 -1.90 8.70 -12.41
N GLY A 639 -0.98 9.30 -11.65
CA GLY A 639 -1.10 10.66 -11.14
C GLY A 639 -0.59 11.73 -12.10
N ALA A 640 -0.92 13.00 -11.83
CA ALA A 640 -0.66 14.14 -12.70
C ALA A 640 0.61 14.89 -12.29
N TYR A 641 1.64 14.79 -13.13
CA TYR A 641 2.95 15.42 -13.00
C TYR A 641 3.07 16.64 -13.93
N VAL A 642 3.94 17.59 -13.57
CA VAL A 642 4.29 18.74 -14.41
C VAL A 642 5.75 19.15 -14.23
N SER A 643 6.46 19.30 -15.35
CA SER A 643 7.86 19.74 -15.39
C SER A 643 7.98 21.26 -15.51
N PRO A 644 9.13 21.86 -15.12
CA PRO A 644 9.44 23.27 -15.41
C PRO A 644 9.21 23.66 -16.88
N ARG A 645 9.54 22.76 -17.81
CA ARG A 645 9.40 23.00 -19.24
C ARG A 645 7.95 22.97 -19.69
N MET A 646 7.12 22.11 -19.10
CA MET A 646 5.68 22.11 -19.33
C MET A 646 5.03 23.40 -18.85
N TRP A 647 5.37 23.85 -17.62
CA TRP A 647 4.89 25.13 -17.08
C TRP A 647 5.23 26.31 -18.00
N LEU A 648 6.47 26.36 -18.48
CA LEU A 648 6.92 27.42 -19.36
C LEU A 648 6.25 27.37 -20.73
N ASN A 649 6.15 26.18 -21.34
CA ASN A 649 5.63 26.03 -22.70
C ASN A 649 4.12 26.24 -22.78
N ASP A 650 3.37 25.66 -21.85
CA ASP A 650 1.90 25.65 -21.91
C ASP A 650 1.29 26.90 -21.25
N PHE A 651 1.92 27.39 -20.17
CA PHE A 651 1.36 28.47 -19.34
C PHE A 651 2.21 29.75 -19.31
N GLY A 652 3.47 29.69 -19.74
CA GLY A 652 4.41 30.82 -19.65
C GLY A 652 4.90 31.11 -18.23
N TRP A 653 4.79 30.14 -17.31
CA TRP A 653 5.18 30.31 -15.92
C TRP A 653 6.56 29.72 -15.65
N GLU A 654 7.40 30.48 -14.94
CA GLU A 654 8.72 30.01 -14.54
C GLU A 654 8.62 29.30 -13.19
N VAL A 655 8.75 27.97 -13.23
CA VAL A 655 8.77 27.10 -12.06
C VAL A 655 10.12 26.39 -12.00
N GLU A 656 10.80 26.45 -10.87
CA GLU A 656 12.20 26.02 -10.76
C GLU A 656 12.36 24.48 -10.71
N ARG A 657 11.38 23.78 -10.13
CA ARG A 657 11.46 22.34 -9.89
C ARG A 657 10.22 21.61 -10.39
N GLU A 658 10.39 20.32 -10.63
CA GLU A 658 9.30 19.39 -10.91
C GLU A 658 8.27 19.40 -9.77
N SER A 659 6.99 19.22 -10.09
CA SER A 659 5.93 19.14 -9.10
C SER A 659 4.82 18.18 -9.55
N LEU A 660 3.93 17.84 -8.62
CA LEU A 660 2.61 17.34 -8.99
C LEU A 660 1.68 18.52 -9.24
N TRP A 661 0.63 18.30 -10.00
CA TRP A 661 -0.55 19.14 -9.92
C TRP A 661 -1.16 18.99 -8.52
N PHE A 662 -1.48 20.10 -7.84
CA PHE A 662 -1.96 20.05 -6.45
C PHE A 662 -3.23 19.20 -6.28
N PHE A 663 -4.05 19.11 -7.33
CA PHE A 663 -5.27 18.31 -7.34
C PHE A 663 -5.00 16.82 -7.60
N SER A 664 -3.80 16.42 -8.03
CA SER A 664 -3.49 15.01 -8.31
C SER A 664 -3.76 14.20 -7.06
N SER A 665 -4.69 13.25 -7.16
CA SER A 665 -4.96 12.34 -6.05
C SER A 665 -3.73 11.48 -5.76
N VAL A 666 -3.42 11.36 -4.47
CA VAL A 666 -2.24 10.65 -3.94
C VAL A 666 -2.65 9.57 -2.97
N GLY A 667 -1.74 8.63 -2.75
CA GLY A 667 -1.92 7.49 -1.87
C GLY A 667 -1.90 7.82 -0.38
N PRO A 668 -1.78 6.79 0.46
CA PRO A 668 -1.78 5.38 0.07
C PRO A 668 -3.22 4.92 -0.23
N ARG A 669 -3.39 3.71 -0.76
CA ARG A 669 -4.70 3.06 -0.71
C ARG A 669 -5.10 2.87 0.76
N LYS A 670 -6.39 2.74 1.07
CA LYS A 670 -6.87 2.66 2.46
C LYS A 670 -6.25 1.48 3.26
N ASP A 671 -5.85 0.40 2.58
CA ASP A 671 -5.17 -0.76 3.17
C ASP A 671 -3.63 -0.64 3.15
N GLY A 672 -3.09 0.52 2.79
CA GLY A 672 -1.65 0.79 2.76
C GLY A 672 -0.94 0.42 1.45
N GLU A 673 -1.65 -0.09 0.44
CA GLU A 673 -1.02 -0.35 -0.87
C GLU A 673 -0.52 0.93 -1.55
N LEU A 674 0.53 0.80 -2.36
CA LEU A 674 1.10 1.87 -3.15
C LEU A 674 0.23 2.19 -4.38
N VAL A 675 -0.47 3.31 -4.29
CA VAL A 675 -1.16 3.98 -5.40
C VAL A 675 -0.96 5.50 -5.29
N PRO A 676 -0.84 6.27 -6.39
CA PRO A 676 -0.75 5.79 -7.77
C PRO A 676 0.50 4.93 -8.00
N THR A 677 0.51 4.16 -9.09
CA THR A 677 1.68 3.36 -9.47
C THR A 677 2.81 4.26 -9.94
N VAL A 678 2.49 5.22 -10.81
CA VAL A 678 3.43 6.20 -11.36
C VAL A 678 2.72 7.54 -11.57
N VAL A 679 3.48 8.58 -11.90
CA VAL A 679 2.94 9.84 -12.40
C VAL A 679 3.36 10.06 -13.86
N ALA A 680 2.53 10.75 -14.61
CA ALA A 680 2.80 11.11 -16.00
C ALA A 680 2.36 12.56 -16.27
N PRO A 681 2.80 13.19 -17.37
CA PRO A 681 2.40 14.54 -17.73
C PRO A 681 0.88 14.76 -17.63
N GLY A 682 0.47 15.61 -16.69
CA GLY A 682 -0.92 15.87 -16.35
C GLY A 682 -1.55 17.02 -17.13
N SER A 683 -0.83 17.60 -18.08
CA SER A 683 -1.36 18.63 -18.99
C SER A 683 -0.79 18.43 -20.38
N ALA A 684 -1.61 18.68 -21.40
CA ALA A 684 -1.18 18.68 -22.79
C ALA A 684 -2.16 19.44 -23.69
N VAL A 685 -1.63 20.05 -24.75
CA VAL A 685 -2.43 20.41 -25.93
C VAL A 685 -2.70 19.14 -26.73
N SER A 686 -3.97 18.82 -26.95
CA SER A 686 -4.39 17.65 -27.74
C SER A 686 -5.55 17.99 -28.67
N THR A 687 -6.00 17.00 -29.43
CA THR A 687 -7.10 17.08 -30.39
C THR A 687 -8.40 17.49 -29.70
N ALA A 688 -9.16 18.37 -30.36
CA ALA A 688 -10.46 18.85 -29.93
C ALA A 688 -11.53 18.43 -30.95
N PRO A 689 -12.78 18.20 -30.54
CA PRO A 689 -13.86 17.99 -31.50
C PRO A 689 -14.01 19.17 -32.47
N LEU A 690 -14.42 18.87 -33.70
CA LEU A 690 -14.58 19.87 -34.78
C LEU A 690 -15.80 20.80 -34.59
N TRP A 691 -16.63 20.54 -33.58
CA TRP A 691 -17.68 21.46 -33.16
C TRP A 691 -17.16 22.61 -32.28
N LEU A 692 -15.89 22.57 -31.87
CA LEU A 692 -15.19 23.70 -31.26
C LEU A 692 -14.56 24.59 -32.33
N PRO A 693 -14.38 25.90 -32.06
CA PRO A 693 -13.75 26.82 -33.01
C PRO A 693 -12.27 26.49 -33.29
N HIS A 694 -11.63 25.70 -32.44
CA HIS A 694 -10.25 25.26 -32.61
C HIS A 694 -10.18 23.74 -32.50
N SER A 695 -9.48 23.09 -33.42
CA SER A 695 -9.27 21.63 -33.42
C SER A 695 -8.24 21.15 -32.38
N TYR A 696 -7.70 22.05 -31.56
CA TYR A 696 -6.74 21.71 -30.50
C TYR A 696 -6.97 22.58 -29.27
N TYR A 697 -6.86 22.01 -28.08
CA TYR A 697 -6.92 22.78 -26.83
C TYR A 697 -6.05 22.17 -25.72
N LEU A 698 -5.63 23.02 -24.79
CA LEU A 698 -4.91 22.64 -23.57
C LEU A 698 -5.90 22.18 -22.51
N ALA A 699 -5.63 21.04 -21.89
CA ALA A 699 -6.35 20.57 -20.71
C ALA A 699 -5.38 20.03 -19.66
N GLU A 700 -5.83 20.04 -18.40
CA GLU A 700 -5.13 19.49 -17.25
C GLU A 700 -5.98 18.48 -16.47
N GLY A 701 -5.32 17.48 -15.89
CA GLY A 701 -5.97 16.43 -15.12
C GLY A 701 -5.17 15.14 -15.08
N THR A 702 -5.45 14.28 -14.10
CA THR A 702 -5.02 12.87 -14.16
C THR A 702 -5.61 12.15 -15.37
N SER A 703 -6.74 12.63 -15.90
CA SER A 703 -7.33 12.23 -17.17
C SER A 703 -6.44 12.42 -18.39
N MET A 704 -5.50 13.39 -18.36
CA MET A 704 -4.49 13.59 -19.40
C MET A 704 -3.23 12.77 -19.12
N ALA A 705 -2.95 12.44 -17.85
CA ALA A 705 -1.81 11.60 -17.48
C ALA A 705 -2.01 10.12 -17.87
N ALA A 706 -3.22 9.57 -17.67
CA ALA A 706 -3.56 8.20 -18.03
C ALA A 706 -3.29 7.84 -19.51
N PRO A 707 -3.70 8.63 -20.53
CA PRO A 707 -3.43 8.33 -21.93
C PRO A 707 -1.95 8.48 -22.32
N HIS A 708 -1.17 9.30 -21.59
CA HIS A 708 0.29 9.29 -21.77
C HIS A 708 0.87 7.92 -21.38
N ALA A 709 0.43 7.36 -20.25
CA ALA A 709 0.85 6.01 -19.84
C ALA A 709 0.33 4.93 -20.79
N ALA A 710 -0.91 5.05 -21.31
CA ALA A 710 -1.46 4.14 -22.32
C ALA A 710 -0.57 4.09 -23.58
N GLY A 711 -0.13 5.26 -24.05
CA GLY A 711 0.77 5.32 -25.19
C GLY A 711 2.15 4.74 -24.90
N VAL A 712 2.73 4.98 -23.71
CA VAL A 712 4.00 4.33 -23.34
C VAL A 712 3.85 2.81 -23.29
N ALA A 713 2.77 2.30 -22.71
CA ALA A 713 2.48 0.87 -22.71
C ALA A 713 2.34 0.30 -24.13
N ALA A 714 1.69 1.02 -25.05
CA ALA A 714 1.61 0.59 -26.45
C ALA A 714 2.97 0.52 -27.14
N LEU A 715 3.89 1.45 -26.84
CA LEU A 715 5.28 1.39 -27.34
C LEU A 715 6.03 0.18 -26.78
N LEU A 716 5.83 -0.16 -25.50
CA LEU A 716 6.45 -1.33 -24.87
C LEU A 716 5.94 -2.64 -25.48
N LEU A 717 4.62 -2.75 -25.74
CA LEU A 717 4.03 -3.92 -26.40
C LEU A 717 4.53 -4.09 -27.84
N ASP A 718 4.59 -3.00 -28.63
CA ASP A 718 5.14 -3.02 -29.99
C ASP A 718 6.62 -3.45 -29.97
N ALA A 719 7.45 -2.83 -29.10
CA ALA A 719 8.85 -3.21 -28.95
C ALA A 719 9.03 -4.69 -28.57
N ALA A 720 8.25 -5.19 -27.61
CA ALA A 720 8.26 -6.60 -27.22
C ALA A 720 7.89 -7.52 -28.39
N GLY A 721 6.85 -7.15 -29.17
CA GLY A 721 6.44 -7.88 -30.37
C GLY A 721 7.53 -7.95 -31.43
N ARG A 722 8.26 -6.85 -31.67
CA ARG A 722 9.40 -6.81 -32.61
C ARG A 722 10.54 -7.73 -32.20
N GLU A 723 10.76 -7.87 -30.89
CA GLU A 723 11.76 -8.79 -30.33
C GLU A 723 11.24 -10.21 -30.10
N GLN A 724 9.98 -10.48 -30.46
CA GLN A 724 9.31 -11.77 -30.24
C GLN A 724 9.30 -12.19 -28.77
N LYS A 725 9.25 -11.20 -27.86
CA LYS A 725 9.19 -11.40 -26.42
C LYS A 725 7.74 -11.50 -25.97
N THR A 726 7.38 -12.62 -25.34
CA THR A 726 6.07 -12.75 -24.67
C THR A 726 6.06 -11.90 -23.39
N VAL A 727 5.06 -11.04 -23.27
CA VAL A 727 4.89 -10.14 -22.11
C VAL A 727 3.45 -10.20 -21.61
N THR A 728 3.27 -10.09 -20.30
CA THR A 728 1.95 -10.00 -19.65
C THR A 728 1.68 -8.56 -19.20
N PRO A 729 0.42 -8.16 -18.95
CA PRO A 729 0.10 -6.86 -18.36
C PRO A 729 0.87 -6.56 -17.07
N GLU A 730 1.08 -7.59 -16.24
CA GLU A 730 1.84 -7.47 -15.01
C GLU A 730 3.32 -7.16 -15.26
N MET A 731 3.94 -7.80 -16.25
CA MET A 731 5.33 -7.48 -16.64
C MET A 731 5.45 -6.02 -17.11
N ILE A 732 4.49 -5.53 -17.90
CA ILE A 732 4.47 -4.11 -18.32
C ILE A 732 4.31 -3.19 -17.12
N LYS A 733 3.37 -3.47 -16.20
CA LYS A 733 3.19 -2.68 -14.97
C LYS A 733 4.46 -2.66 -14.12
N LYS A 734 5.11 -3.80 -13.90
CA LYS A 734 6.38 -3.91 -13.14
C LYS A 734 7.51 -3.16 -13.83
N ALA A 735 7.62 -3.25 -15.15
CA ALA A 735 8.65 -2.57 -15.93
C ALA A 735 8.48 -1.04 -15.85
N VAL A 736 7.25 -0.55 -16.01
CA VAL A 736 6.90 0.87 -15.84
C VAL A 736 7.23 1.36 -14.43
N ALA A 737 6.88 0.59 -13.40
CA ALA A 737 7.21 0.92 -12.01
C ALA A 737 8.73 0.95 -11.76
N ALA A 738 9.46 -0.09 -12.17
CA ALA A 738 10.91 -0.20 -11.95
C ALA A 738 11.74 0.78 -12.80
N GLY A 739 11.21 1.24 -13.93
CA GLY A 739 11.83 2.22 -14.82
C GLY A 739 11.54 3.67 -14.44
N ALA A 740 10.56 3.93 -13.57
CA ALA A 740 10.13 5.28 -13.25
C ALA A 740 11.24 6.15 -12.63
N LYS A 741 11.30 7.42 -13.05
CA LYS A 741 12.24 8.41 -12.56
C LYS A 741 11.70 9.05 -11.28
N LYS A 742 12.38 8.84 -10.15
CA LYS A 742 12.07 9.53 -8.89
C LYS A 742 12.13 11.05 -9.04
N ILE A 743 11.20 11.75 -8.37
CA ILE A 743 11.15 13.21 -8.30
C ILE A 743 11.73 13.63 -6.95
N GLU A 744 12.71 14.54 -6.98
CA GLU A 744 13.33 15.03 -5.74
C GLU A 744 12.30 15.78 -4.88
N GLY A 745 12.26 15.46 -3.59
CA GLY A 745 11.36 16.11 -2.62
C GLY A 745 9.92 15.57 -2.58
N LEU A 746 9.57 14.60 -3.44
CA LEU A 746 8.30 13.89 -3.36
C LEU A 746 8.50 12.46 -2.87
N SER A 747 7.57 12.01 -2.05
CA SER A 747 7.57 10.67 -1.45
C SER A 747 6.90 9.62 -2.34
N GLU A 748 7.12 8.34 -2.05
CA GLU A 748 6.50 7.23 -2.77
C GLU A 748 4.96 7.29 -2.72
N VAL A 749 4.40 7.75 -1.60
CA VAL A 749 2.95 7.85 -1.44
C VAL A 749 2.33 8.95 -2.31
N GLU A 750 3.13 9.95 -2.72
CA GLU A 750 2.70 11.08 -3.55
C GLU A 750 2.85 10.77 -5.04
N ALA A 751 4.02 10.27 -5.45
CA ALA A 751 4.37 10.10 -6.85
C ALA A 751 4.42 8.63 -7.33
N GLY A 752 4.06 7.68 -6.47
CA GLY A 752 4.26 6.26 -6.75
C GLY A 752 5.75 5.95 -6.88
N PHE A 753 6.11 5.23 -7.94
CA PHE A 753 7.52 5.00 -8.28
C PHE A 753 8.21 6.19 -8.97
N GLY A 754 7.47 7.23 -9.35
CA GLY A 754 7.98 8.43 -9.99
C GLY A 754 7.38 8.70 -11.37
N VAL A 755 8.03 9.58 -12.15
CA VAL A 755 7.63 9.92 -13.52
C VAL A 755 7.87 8.73 -14.43
N ILE A 756 6.88 8.37 -15.24
CA ILE A 756 7.05 7.32 -16.25
C ILE A 756 8.19 7.65 -17.23
N ASP A 757 9.09 6.69 -17.43
CA ASP A 757 10.22 6.78 -18.36
C ASP A 757 10.15 5.57 -19.32
N ALA A 758 9.80 5.84 -20.57
CA ALA A 758 9.54 4.80 -21.57
C ALA A 758 10.80 3.98 -21.90
N LEU A 759 11.97 4.61 -21.92
CA LEU A 759 13.22 3.93 -22.25
C LEU A 759 13.67 3.05 -21.08
N ALA A 760 13.67 3.58 -19.87
CA ALA A 760 14.04 2.81 -18.69
C ALA A 760 13.04 1.67 -18.45
N ALA A 761 11.74 1.88 -18.69
CA ALA A 761 10.74 0.81 -18.63
C ALA A 761 11.04 -0.31 -19.64
N TRP A 762 11.44 0.03 -20.86
CA TRP A 762 11.86 -0.97 -21.86
C TRP A 762 13.10 -1.76 -21.40
N GLU A 763 14.12 -1.08 -20.88
CA GLU A 763 15.32 -1.75 -20.34
C GLU A 763 14.98 -2.74 -19.24
N ARG A 764 14.06 -2.38 -18.34
CA ARG A 764 13.56 -3.30 -17.30
C ARG A 764 12.79 -4.47 -17.89
N LEU A 765 11.97 -4.22 -18.90
CA LEU A 765 11.20 -5.26 -19.56
C LEU A 765 12.10 -6.25 -20.32
N GLU A 766 13.17 -5.77 -20.97
CA GLU A 766 14.19 -6.61 -21.62
C GLU A 766 14.83 -7.58 -20.61
N GLU A 767 15.21 -7.07 -19.44
CA GLU A 767 15.82 -7.83 -18.33
C GLU A 767 14.88 -8.89 -17.72
N MET A 768 13.56 -8.73 -17.85
CA MET A 768 12.58 -9.66 -17.28
C MET A 768 12.50 -10.99 -18.04
N ALA A 769 12.83 -12.10 -17.38
CA ALA A 769 12.65 -13.45 -17.88
C ALA A 769 11.86 -14.31 -16.88
N GLY A 770 10.89 -15.09 -17.35
CA GLY A 770 10.08 -15.98 -16.50
C GLY A 770 8.84 -15.32 -15.89
N GLU A 771 8.09 -16.11 -15.13
CA GLU A 771 6.86 -15.68 -14.42
C GLU A 771 7.20 -15.04 -13.06
N ASN A 772 6.24 -14.33 -12.47
CA ASN A 772 6.36 -13.78 -11.11
C ASN A 772 6.64 -14.91 -10.10
N ALA A 773 7.39 -14.63 -9.02
CA ALA A 773 7.63 -15.60 -7.94
C ALA A 773 6.35 -16.09 -7.24
N GLY A 774 5.19 -15.47 -7.53
CA GLY A 774 3.90 -15.83 -6.95
C GLY A 774 3.94 -15.63 -5.45
N VAL A 775 4.20 -14.40 -5.02
CA VAL A 775 4.29 -14.07 -3.60
C VAL A 775 3.42 -12.86 -3.30
N LYS A 776 2.74 -12.90 -2.16
CA LYS A 776 1.92 -11.80 -1.64
C LYS A 776 2.35 -11.51 -0.21
N ALA A 777 2.02 -10.31 0.26
CA ALA A 777 2.22 -9.96 1.65
C ALA A 777 1.09 -9.08 2.17
N ARG A 778 0.86 -9.17 3.47
CA ARG A 778 -0.10 -8.35 4.19
C ARG A 778 0.41 -8.01 5.58
N THR A 779 -0.02 -6.90 6.14
CA THR A 779 0.37 -6.43 7.47
C THR A 779 -0.83 -5.83 8.18
N TYR A 780 -0.66 -5.44 9.45
CA TYR A 780 -1.71 -4.81 10.23
C TYR A 780 -2.21 -3.53 9.56
N ASN A 781 -3.53 -3.37 9.56
CA ASN A 781 -4.18 -2.13 9.17
C ASN A 781 -5.30 -1.81 10.17
N LEU A 782 -5.31 -0.59 10.70
CA LEU A 782 -6.28 -0.20 11.73
C LEU A 782 -7.75 -0.28 11.26
N LEU A 783 -8.00 -0.03 9.97
CA LEU A 783 -9.36 -0.03 9.40
C LEU A 783 -9.85 -1.44 9.06
N TYR A 784 -8.98 -2.26 8.49
CA TYR A 784 -9.36 -3.54 7.89
C TYR A 784 -8.84 -4.76 8.65
N GLY A 785 -8.10 -4.56 9.75
CA GLY A 785 -7.33 -5.58 10.44
C GLY A 785 -6.05 -5.97 9.67
N SER A 786 -6.16 -6.23 8.37
CA SER A 786 -5.03 -6.57 7.49
C SER A 786 -5.10 -5.83 6.16
N GLY A 787 -3.96 -5.39 5.64
CA GLY A 787 -3.83 -4.69 4.36
C GLY A 787 -2.52 -4.99 3.63
N GLN A 788 -2.42 -4.60 2.35
CA GLN A 788 -1.24 -4.89 1.51
C GLN A 788 -0.02 -4.00 1.80
N GLY A 789 -0.18 -2.96 2.63
CA GLY A 789 0.91 -2.18 3.19
C GLY A 789 0.54 -1.58 4.55
N LEU A 790 1.45 -0.81 5.14
CA LEU A 790 1.20 -0.17 6.43
C LEU A 790 0.76 1.28 6.20
N TYR A 791 -0.46 1.63 6.62
CA TYR A 791 -0.91 3.02 6.71
C TYR A 791 -1.15 3.42 8.16
N ALA A 792 -0.09 3.92 8.80
CA ALA A 792 -0.07 4.35 10.17
C ALA A 792 -0.29 5.87 10.26
N ARG A 793 -1.53 6.30 9.99
CA ARG A 793 -1.95 7.71 10.13
C ARG A 793 -2.28 8.07 11.57
N GLU A 794 -3.01 7.20 12.27
CA GLU A 794 -3.56 7.47 13.60
C GLU A 794 -2.66 6.98 14.74
N PHE A 795 -1.70 6.09 14.46
CA PHE A 795 -0.80 5.49 15.43
C PHE A 795 0.66 5.54 14.91
N LEU A 796 1.63 5.39 15.82
CA LEU A 796 3.02 5.19 15.45
C LEU A 796 3.37 3.70 15.56
N PRO A 797 4.05 3.08 14.59
CA PRO A 797 4.51 1.70 14.73
C PRO A 797 5.79 1.60 15.58
N GLY A 798 5.91 0.49 16.31
CA GLY A 798 7.11 0.08 17.06
C GLY A 798 7.75 -1.18 16.46
N GLN A 799 7.03 -2.30 16.49
CA GLN A 799 7.40 -3.52 15.77
C GLN A 799 6.13 -4.22 15.27
N ILE A 800 5.97 -4.37 13.96
CA ILE A 800 4.77 -4.94 13.36
C ILE A 800 5.12 -6.17 12.52
N ASN A 801 4.26 -7.19 12.57
CA ASN A 801 4.40 -8.40 11.79
C ASN A 801 3.83 -8.25 10.37
N TYR A 802 4.58 -8.74 9.39
CA TYR A 802 4.14 -8.92 8.02
C TYR A 802 3.90 -10.41 7.77
N TRP A 803 2.76 -10.77 7.20
CA TRP A 803 2.47 -12.11 6.74
C TRP A 803 2.77 -12.21 5.25
N ILE A 804 3.74 -13.06 4.90
CA ILE A 804 4.18 -13.36 3.54
C ILE A 804 3.56 -14.68 3.12
N GLU A 805 3.06 -14.78 1.89
CA GLU A 805 2.37 -15.97 1.39
C GLU A 805 2.89 -16.32 0.00
N GLY A 806 3.32 -17.57 -0.19
CA GLY A 806 3.65 -18.13 -1.50
C GLY A 806 2.39 -18.68 -2.15
N THR A 807 2.06 -18.21 -3.35
CA THR A 807 0.88 -18.66 -4.11
C THR A 807 1.19 -19.89 -4.97
N GLU A 808 2.47 -20.17 -5.20
CA GLU A 808 2.94 -21.32 -5.97
C GLU A 808 3.23 -22.54 -5.10
N THR A 809 3.29 -23.72 -5.72
CA THR A 809 3.56 -24.99 -5.03
C THR A 809 5.02 -25.19 -4.61
N ALA A 810 5.95 -24.42 -5.19
CA ALA A 810 7.37 -24.47 -4.84
C ALA A 810 7.68 -23.54 -3.67
N ALA A 811 8.61 -23.95 -2.80
CA ALA A 811 9.14 -23.08 -1.77
C ALA A 811 10.05 -22.01 -2.39
N LEU A 812 10.02 -20.80 -1.82
CA LEU A 812 10.79 -19.64 -2.28
C LEU A 812 11.54 -18.98 -1.13
N ARG A 813 12.58 -18.21 -1.44
CA ARG A 813 13.38 -17.47 -0.45
C ARG A 813 13.45 -16.00 -0.85
N LEU A 814 12.91 -15.12 -0.02
CA LEU A 814 12.95 -13.68 -0.25
C LEU A 814 14.08 -13.05 0.54
N ARG A 815 14.90 -12.23 -0.11
CA ARG A 815 15.85 -11.32 0.52
C ARG A 815 15.18 -9.99 0.78
N TRP A 816 15.34 -9.47 1.99
CA TRP A 816 14.67 -8.24 2.41
C TRP A 816 15.59 -7.04 2.39
N ARG A 817 15.06 -5.92 1.90
CA ARG A 817 15.70 -4.61 1.96
C ARG A 817 14.66 -3.55 2.33
N SER A 818 15.07 -2.57 3.13
CA SER A 818 14.28 -1.35 3.36
C SER A 818 14.87 -0.19 2.57
N THR A 819 14.02 0.66 2.00
CA THR A 819 14.44 1.95 1.42
C THR A 819 14.54 3.06 2.47
N ALA A 820 14.05 2.82 3.69
CA ALA A 820 14.01 3.78 4.79
C ALA A 820 14.86 3.31 5.98
N GLN A 821 15.72 4.20 6.50
CA GLN A 821 16.60 3.88 7.64
C GLN A 821 15.83 3.62 8.94
N TRP A 822 14.66 4.23 9.09
CA TRP A 822 13.79 4.07 10.26
C TRP A 822 12.97 2.77 10.24
N MET A 823 13.11 1.91 9.22
CA MET A 823 12.38 0.65 9.08
C MET A 823 13.35 -0.48 8.79
N ALA A 824 13.29 -1.56 9.57
CA ALA A 824 14.19 -2.69 9.42
C ALA A 824 13.48 -4.05 9.65
N PRO A 825 13.54 -4.98 8.69
CA PRO A 825 13.11 -6.36 8.92
C PRO A 825 14.06 -7.05 9.91
N LEU A 826 13.51 -7.83 10.85
CA LEU A 826 14.34 -8.60 11.79
C LEU A 826 14.99 -9.84 11.15
N LEU A 827 14.46 -10.28 10.01
CA LEU A 827 15.03 -11.37 9.20
C LEU A 827 15.59 -10.77 7.90
N LYS A 828 16.83 -11.10 7.56
CA LYS A 828 17.49 -10.68 6.31
C LYS A 828 16.96 -11.44 5.09
N GLU A 829 16.50 -12.66 5.32
CA GLU A 829 15.87 -13.52 4.33
C GLU A 829 14.71 -14.24 4.99
N THR A 830 13.67 -14.61 4.23
CA THR A 830 12.61 -15.51 4.70
C THR A 830 12.35 -16.59 3.68
N ALA A 831 12.44 -17.84 4.11
CA ALA A 831 11.95 -18.97 3.34
C ALA A 831 10.44 -19.15 3.57
N VAL A 832 9.71 -19.36 2.48
CA VAL A 832 8.26 -19.57 2.47
C VAL A 832 8.00 -20.91 1.82
N ALA A 833 7.25 -21.79 2.50
CA ALA A 833 6.82 -23.05 1.91
C ALA A 833 5.85 -22.80 0.75
N GLY A 834 5.84 -23.67 -0.25
CA GLY A 834 4.90 -23.56 -1.36
C GLY A 834 3.45 -23.68 -0.89
N GLY A 835 2.59 -22.73 -1.28
CA GLY A 835 1.22 -22.60 -0.79
C GLY A 835 1.09 -22.25 0.70
N GLY A 836 2.22 -21.99 1.38
CA GLY A 836 2.30 -21.68 2.80
C GLY A 836 2.53 -20.19 3.06
N GLY A 837 2.61 -19.83 4.33
CA GLY A 837 2.93 -18.46 4.72
C GLY A 837 3.87 -18.34 5.90
N ARG A 838 4.47 -17.16 6.01
CA ARG A 838 5.60 -16.86 6.87
C ARG A 838 5.46 -15.48 7.47
N THR A 839 5.66 -15.38 8.78
CA THR A 839 5.71 -14.09 9.48
C THR A 839 7.11 -13.47 9.38
N LEU A 840 7.17 -12.21 8.95
CA LEU A 840 8.33 -11.34 8.98
C LEU A 840 8.09 -10.20 9.99
N PRO A 841 8.75 -10.21 11.16
CA PRO A 841 8.72 -9.08 12.08
C PRO A 841 9.53 -7.89 11.53
N VAL A 842 8.97 -6.67 11.59
CA VAL A 842 9.61 -5.44 11.11
C VAL A 842 9.61 -4.38 12.22
N LYS A 843 10.79 -3.84 12.52
CA LYS A 843 11.02 -2.81 13.54
C LYS A 843 10.96 -1.40 12.93
N PHE A 844 10.43 -0.45 13.70
CA PHE A 844 10.23 0.95 13.32
C PHE A 844 10.88 1.93 14.33
N GLU A 845 11.89 2.66 13.87
CA GLU A 845 12.67 3.65 14.63
C GLU A 845 12.54 5.04 14.00
N LEU A 846 11.33 5.58 14.05
CA LEU A 846 11.00 6.87 13.46
C LEU A 846 11.72 8.05 14.14
N PRO A 847 12.15 9.07 13.38
CA PRO A 847 12.66 10.32 13.92
C PRO A 847 11.63 11.04 14.80
N GLU A 848 12.12 11.95 15.66
CA GLU A 848 11.26 12.68 16.58
C GLU A 848 10.46 13.83 15.92
N GLN A 849 10.86 14.27 14.74
CA GLN A 849 10.21 15.39 14.07
C GLN A 849 8.81 15.01 13.58
N PRO A 850 7.78 15.84 13.79
CA PRO A 850 6.49 15.64 13.12
C PRO A 850 6.61 15.73 11.61
N GLY A 851 5.87 14.89 10.89
CA GLY A 851 5.92 14.82 9.43
C GLY A 851 5.40 13.51 8.86
N LEU A 852 5.54 13.40 7.54
CA LEU A 852 5.23 12.21 6.75
C LEU A 852 6.50 11.40 6.52
N TYR A 853 6.45 10.11 6.84
CA TYR A 853 7.54 9.17 6.66
C TYR A 853 7.07 8.03 5.75
N THR A 854 7.70 7.89 4.58
CA THR A 854 7.42 6.81 3.63
C THR A 854 8.64 5.94 3.39
N GLY A 855 8.41 4.67 3.11
CA GLY A 855 9.45 3.71 2.76
C GLY A 855 8.87 2.45 2.14
N LEU A 856 9.66 1.77 1.33
CA LEU A 856 9.32 0.47 0.76
C LEU A 856 10.09 -0.61 1.50
N LEU A 857 9.37 -1.64 1.94
CA LEU A 857 9.96 -2.92 2.30
C LEU A 857 9.96 -3.80 1.05
N GLN A 858 11.15 -4.10 0.55
CA GLN A 858 11.38 -4.80 -0.70
C GLN A 858 11.76 -6.26 -0.43
N GLY A 859 11.04 -7.19 -1.04
CA GLY A 859 11.33 -8.63 -1.05
C GLY A 859 11.74 -9.07 -2.45
N ASP A 860 12.96 -9.61 -2.56
CA ASP A 860 13.60 -10.04 -3.81
C ASP A 860 13.80 -11.56 -3.78
N VAL A 861 13.24 -12.28 -4.73
CA VAL A 861 13.51 -13.71 -4.95
C VAL A 861 14.66 -13.80 -5.95
N PRO A 862 15.86 -14.24 -5.53
CA PRO A 862 17.06 -14.18 -6.39
C PRO A 862 16.95 -14.91 -7.72
N GLU A 863 16.04 -15.86 -7.82
CA GLU A 863 15.77 -16.66 -9.02
C GLU A 863 14.84 -15.95 -10.03
N THR A 864 14.16 -14.86 -9.66
CA THR A 864 13.26 -14.09 -10.53
C THR A 864 13.86 -12.72 -10.90
N PRO A 865 13.37 -12.09 -11.99
CA PRO A 865 13.87 -10.78 -12.41
C PRO A 865 13.24 -9.65 -11.60
N GLY A 866 14.09 -8.84 -10.97
CA GLY A 866 13.68 -7.62 -10.27
C GLY A 866 13.02 -7.91 -8.92
N ILE A 867 12.39 -6.89 -8.33
CA ILE A 867 11.82 -6.99 -6.98
C ILE A 867 10.39 -7.55 -7.04
N ASP A 868 10.14 -8.67 -6.35
CA ASP A 868 8.83 -9.36 -6.36
C ASP A 868 7.80 -8.72 -5.43
N LEU A 869 8.24 -8.17 -4.28
CA LEU A 869 7.38 -7.47 -3.33
C LEU A 869 7.89 -6.06 -3.07
N GLN A 870 7.00 -5.08 -3.17
CA GLN A 870 7.29 -3.69 -2.81
C GLN A 870 6.17 -3.15 -1.91
N LEU A 871 6.36 -3.28 -0.60
CA LEU A 871 5.33 -2.99 0.40
C LEU A 871 5.51 -1.56 0.93
N LEU A 872 4.55 -0.69 0.63
CA LEU A 872 4.57 0.69 1.12
C LEU A 872 4.28 0.74 2.62
N ASN A 873 5.11 1.52 3.31
CA ASN A 873 4.95 1.90 4.70
C ASN A 873 4.81 3.41 4.76
N THR A 874 3.62 3.88 5.14
CA THR A 874 3.30 5.30 5.31
C THR A 874 2.99 5.56 6.76
N VAL A 875 3.82 6.37 7.42
CA VAL A 875 3.64 6.76 8.83
C VAL A 875 3.52 8.27 8.95
N VAL A 876 2.51 8.73 9.68
CA VAL A 876 2.33 10.14 10.01
C VAL A 876 2.65 10.37 11.48
N ARG A 877 3.62 11.24 11.75
CA ARG A 877 3.87 11.76 13.11
C ARG A 877 3.25 13.15 13.23
N PRO A 878 2.14 13.33 13.97
CA PRO A 878 1.46 14.61 14.05
C PRO A 878 2.10 15.56 15.08
N TYR A 879 1.82 16.85 14.92
CA TYR A 879 1.92 17.84 15.99
C TYR A 879 0.79 17.63 17.00
N GLU A 880 1.13 17.70 18.29
CA GLU A 880 0.19 17.49 19.39
C GLU A 880 -0.23 18.84 20.00
N PHE A 881 -1.52 19.02 20.28
CA PHE A 881 -2.02 20.19 21.01
C PHE A 881 -2.01 19.89 22.51
N THR A 882 -1.43 20.80 23.31
CA THR A 882 -1.31 20.62 24.75
C THR A 882 -1.56 21.94 25.48
N ALA A 883 -1.85 21.87 26.78
CA ALA A 883 -1.89 23.08 27.60
C ALA A 883 -0.56 23.86 27.56
N GLY A 884 0.57 23.17 27.37
CA GLY A 884 1.91 23.78 27.30
C GLY A 884 2.13 24.66 26.05
N ASN A 885 1.45 24.37 24.94
CA ASN A 885 1.48 25.21 23.73
C ASN A 885 0.23 26.07 23.57
N ASN A 886 -0.58 26.21 24.62
CA ASN A 886 -1.87 26.92 24.59
C ASN A 886 -2.77 26.45 23.43
N PHE A 887 -2.71 25.16 23.09
CA PHE A 887 -3.46 24.57 21.98
C PHE A 887 -3.25 25.29 20.63
N ARG A 888 -2.03 25.80 20.40
CA ARG A 888 -1.65 26.57 19.22
C ARG A 888 -0.29 26.14 18.67
N TRP A 889 -0.19 26.13 17.34
CA TRP A 889 1.07 26.00 16.59
C TRP A 889 1.22 27.14 15.60
N GLU A 890 2.46 27.58 15.38
CA GLU A 890 2.81 28.62 14.42
C GLU A 890 4.09 28.23 13.68
N PHE A 891 4.08 28.40 12.36
CA PHE A 891 5.18 28.07 11.46
C PHE A 891 5.48 29.27 10.57
N SER A 892 6.75 29.59 10.37
CA SER A 892 7.19 30.59 9.38
C SER A 892 8.09 29.88 8.36
N ASP A 893 7.74 29.96 7.10
CA ASP A 893 8.31 29.11 6.06
C ASP A 893 8.34 29.78 4.68
N SER A 894 8.93 29.09 3.69
CA SER A 894 8.94 29.51 2.30
C SER A 894 8.77 28.32 1.35
N LEU A 895 7.97 28.50 0.30
CA LEU A 895 7.74 27.48 -0.73
C LEU A 895 7.99 28.05 -2.12
N GLY A 896 8.72 27.31 -2.95
CA GLY A 896 8.88 27.63 -4.37
C GLY A 896 7.54 27.52 -5.13
N ALA A 897 7.49 28.13 -6.32
CA ALA A 897 6.31 28.05 -7.19
C ALA A 897 5.86 26.60 -7.44
N ALA A 898 4.54 26.37 -7.42
CA ALA A 898 3.89 25.06 -7.60
C ALA A 898 4.28 23.97 -6.58
N GLN A 899 4.95 24.33 -5.47
CA GLN A 899 5.29 23.39 -4.40
C GLN A 899 4.25 23.46 -3.28
N TYR A 900 4.11 22.38 -2.51
CA TYR A 900 3.30 22.36 -1.29
C TYR A 900 4.06 21.78 -0.10
N ARG A 901 3.56 22.10 1.10
CA ARG A 901 4.02 21.51 2.37
C ARG A 901 2.83 21.01 3.18
N ARG A 902 2.99 19.83 3.78
CA ARG A 902 1.98 19.17 4.61
C ARG A 902 2.31 19.35 6.08
N TYR A 903 1.30 19.66 6.88
CA TYR A 903 1.37 19.73 8.33
C TYR A 903 0.27 18.83 8.90
N PHE A 904 0.62 17.94 9.83
CA PHE A 904 -0.31 16.97 10.40
C PHE A 904 -0.55 17.31 11.87
N PHE A 905 -1.81 17.40 12.28
CA PHE A 905 -2.18 17.76 13.66
C PHE A 905 -3.13 16.73 14.24
N ARG A 906 -2.84 16.27 15.46
CA ARG A 906 -3.77 15.41 16.19
C ARG A 906 -4.83 16.26 16.86
N VAL A 907 -6.06 16.16 16.40
CA VAL A 907 -7.24 16.81 16.98
C VAL A 907 -7.86 15.89 18.04
N PRO A 908 -7.90 16.29 19.32
CA PRO A 908 -8.49 15.48 20.39
C PRO A 908 -10.03 15.38 20.31
N PRO A 909 -10.64 14.33 20.89
CA PRO A 909 -12.08 14.28 21.15
C PRO A 909 -12.61 15.50 21.91
N GLY A 910 -13.83 15.92 21.61
CA GLY A 910 -14.46 17.08 22.25
C GLY A 910 -13.91 18.44 21.80
N THR A 911 -13.19 18.49 20.68
CA THR A 911 -12.78 19.75 20.04
C THR A 911 -14.01 20.43 19.44
N GLU A 912 -14.27 21.68 19.80
CA GLU A 912 -15.39 22.47 19.26
C GLU A 912 -15.02 23.15 17.94
N ARG A 913 -13.75 23.53 17.76
CA ARG A 913 -13.30 24.22 16.54
C ARG A 913 -11.84 23.91 16.22
N LEU A 914 -11.55 23.66 14.95
CA LEU A 914 -10.19 23.67 14.38
C LEU A 914 -10.07 24.86 13.42
N SER A 915 -9.08 25.73 13.65
CA SER A 915 -8.82 26.90 12.79
C SER A 915 -7.40 26.88 12.24
N SER A 916 -7.27 27.14 10.94
CA SER A 916 -6.00 27.31 10.24
C SER A 916 -5.96 28.68 9.57
N ARG A 917 -4.94 29.49 9.89
CA ARG A 917 -4.74 30.84 9.38
C ARG A 917 -3.42 30.92 8.63
N LEU A 918 -3.44 31.38 7.40
CA LEU A 918 -2.27 31.61 6.57
C LEU A 918 -2.09 33.10 6.32
N GLU A 919 -0.91 33.63 6.57
CA GLU A 919 -0.53 35.01 6.28
C GLU A 919 0.69 35.06 5.37
N VAL A 920 0.65 35.93 4.35
CA VAL A 920 1.79 36.26 3.50
C VAL A 920 2.31 37.63 3.91
N PRO A 921 3.56 37.73 4.42
CA PRO A 921 4.11 39.00 4.89
C PRO A 921 4.40 39.96 3.74
N ARG A 922 4.54 41.25 4.08
CA ARG A 922 4.97 42.30 3.14
C ARG A 922 6.46 42.64 3.31
N ASP A 923 7.12 43.01 2.23
CA ASP A 923 8.49 43.55 2.24
C ASP A 923 8.51 45.00 2.78
N LYS A 924 9.69 45.59 2.90
CA LYS A 924 9.86 46.96 3.40
C LYS A 924 9.20 48.01 2.51
N GLN A 925 8.93 47.68 1.25
CA GLN A 925 8.26 48.52 0.26
C GLN A 925 6.73 48.29 0.26
N GLY A 926 6.24 47.44 1.17
CA GLY A 926 4.82 47.11 1.30
C GLY A 926 4.31 46.11 0.27
N ARG A 927 5.16 45.45 -0.52
CA ARG A 927 4.73 44.42 -1.48
C ARG A 927 4.62 43.07 -0.79
N TYR A 928 3.62 42.26 -1.13
CA TYR A 928 3.54 40.89 -0.62
C TYR A 928 4.75 40.06 -1.04
N GLN A 929 5.14 39.08 -0.22
CA GLN A 929 6.30 38.21 -0.44
C GLN A 929 5.87 36.79 -0.83
N GLY A 930 4.81 36.64 -1.62
CA GLY A 930 4.30 35.33 -2.01
C GLY A 930 2.86 35.32 -2.48
N ARG A 931 2.40 34.14 -2.91
CA ARG A 931 1.00 33.82 -3.21
C ARG A 931 0.74 32.37 -2.81
N ALA A 932 0.02 32.16 -1.71
CA ALA A 932 -0.19 30.83 -1.13
C ALA A 932 -1.62 30.65 -0.61
N ARG A 933 -2.06 29.40 -0.44
CA ARG A 933 -3.39 29.04 0.08
C ARG A 933 -3.34 27.78 0.93
N ILE A 934 -4.41 27.52 1.69
CA ILE A 934 -4.59 26.31 2.50
C ILE A 934 -5.54 25.35 1.78
N HIS A 935 -5.20 24.06 1.83
CA HIS A 935 -6.10 22.93 1.66
C HIS A 935 -6.23 22.19 3.00
N LEU A 936 -7.44 21.99 3.48
CA LEU A 936 -7.75 21.37 4.77
C LEU A 936 -8.39 19.99 4.56
N VAL A 937 -7.74 18.98 5.12
CA VAL A 937 -8.00 17.56 4.84
C VAL A 937 -8.34 16.81 6.13
N THR A 938 -9.43 16.06 6.10
CA THR A 938 -9.92 15.25 7.24
C THR A 938 -8.99 14.08 7.55
N PRO A 939 -9.12 13.43 8.73
CA PRO A 939 -8.45 12.17 9.03
C PRO A 939 -8.77 11.04 8.03
N GLY A 940 -9.90 11.13 7.33
CA GLY A 940 -10.30 10.22 6.27
C GLY A 940 -9.56 10.43 4.94
N GLY A 941 -8.85 11.55 4.77
CA GLY A 941 -8.16 11.91 3.52
C GLY A 941 -9.00 12.77 2.56
N GLU A 942 -10.13 13.29 3.02
CA GLU A 942 -11.04 14.11 2.21
C GLU A 942 -10.74 15.59 2.39
N GLU A 943 -10.66 16.35 1.31
CA GLU A 943 -10.60 17.81 1.38
C GLU A 943 -11.97 18.38 1.73
N VAL A 944 -12.03 19.14 2.82
CA VAL A 944 -13.26 19.81 3.31
C VAL A 944 -13.19 21.33 3.24
N GLY A 945 -12.03 21.89 2.94
CA GLY A 945 -11.88 23.33 2.77
C GLY A 945 -10.66 23.70 1.94
N MET A 946 -10.85 24.56 0.95
CA MET A 946 -9.79 25.22 0.20
C MET A 946 -9.99 26.73 0.30
N THR A 947 -8.95 27.45 0.73
CA THR A 947 -9.03 28.92 0.82
C THR A 947 -8.76 29.58 -0.53
N ASP A 948 -9.18 30.84 -0.66
CA ASP A 948 -8.58 31.74 -1.64
C ASP A 948 -7.05 31.88 -1.41
N TYR A 949 -6.36 32.47 -2.38
CA TYR A 949 -4.95 32.82 -2.21
C TYR A 949 -4.77 34.06 -1.32
N ALA A 950 -3.85 33.97 -0.36
CA ALA A 950 -3.24 35.11 0.31
C ALA A 950 -2.00 35.58 -0.45
N GLY A 951 -1.68 36.88 -0.37
CA GLY A 951 -0.47 37.47 -0.95
C GLY A 951 -0.72 38.19 -2.27
N PHE A 952 0.13 38.01 -3.29
CA PHE A 952 -0.06 38.61 -4.62
C PHE A 952 -1.42 38.23 -5.22
N GLY A 953 -1.97 39.07 -6.09
CA GLY A 953 -3.17 38.76 -6.88
C GLY A 953 -3.27 39.61 -8.15
N PRO A 954 -4.07 39.19 -9.16
CA PRO A 954 -4.34 40.01 -10.34
C PRO A 954 -4.91 41.39 -9.99
N GLU A 955 -4.65 42.39 -10.82
CA GLU A 955 -5.05 43.80 -10.59
C GLU A 955 -6.56 43.97 -10.34
N ASP A 956 -7.39 43.08 -10.91
CA ASP A 956 -8.86 43.12 -10.80
C ASP A 956 -9.44 42.20 -9.72
N THR A 957 -8.62 41.69 -8.79
CA THR A 957 -9.08 40.77 -7.72
C THR A 957 -8.91 41.38 -6.34
N VAL A 958 -9.77 40.99 -5.40
CA VAL A 958 -9.62 41.39 -4.00
C VAL A 958 -8.40 40.70 -3.41
N ILE A 959 -7.31 41.47 -3.24
CA ILE A 959 -6.05 40.97 -2.69
C ILE A 959 -6.13 40.96 -1.16
N ARG A 960 -5.98 39.78 -0.54
CA ARG A 960 -5.90 39.61 0.91
C ARG A 960 -4.50 39.15 1.31
N GLY A 961 -3.96 39.73 2.37
CA GLY A 961 -2.67 39.27 2.93
C GLY A 961 -2.78 38.01 3.78
N GLN A 962 -4.01 37.63 4.09
CA GLN A 962 -4.31 36.55 5.02
C GLN A 962 -5.62 35.87 4.62
N VAL A 963 -5.65 34.57 4.80
CA VAL A 963 -6.83 33.70 4.64
C VAL A 963 -6.93 32.74 5.82
N SER A 964 -8.11 32.18 6.05
CA SER A 964 -8.34 31.18 7.08
C SER A 964 -9.34 30.12 6.64
N ALA A 965 -9.17 28.91 7.14
CA ALA A 965 -10.12 27.80 7.04
C ALA A 965 -10.45 27.33 8.46
N THR A 966 -11.75 27.14 8.74
CA THR A 966 -12.23 26.74 10.05
C THR A 966 -13.25 25.61 9.89
N VAL A 967 -13.15 24.61 10.76
CA VAL A 967 -14.10 23.51 10.88
C VAL A 967 -14.67 23.54 12.29
N GLU A 968 -15.99 23.62 12.40
CA GLU A 968 -16.71 23.43 13.66
C GLU A 968 -16.91 21.94 13.92
N ASP A 969 -16.88 21.55 15.19
CA ASP A 969 -17.02 20.17 15.67
C ASP A 969 -16.16 19.16 14.87
N PRO A 970 -14.84 19.42 14.71
CA PRO A 970 -14.00 18.56 13.89
C PRO A 970 -13.92 17.14 14.46
N ARG A 971 -14.04 16.14 13.56
CA ARG A 971 -13.82 14.73 13.92
C ARG A 971 -12.45 14.54 14.61
N PRO A 972 -12.36 13.73 15.68
CA PRO A 972 -11.08 13.42 16.30
C PRO A 972 -10.18 12.59 15.38
N GLY A 973 -8.87 12.84 15.44
CA GLY A 973 -7.87 12.12 14.63
C GLY A 973 -6.79 13.03 14.04
N VAL A 974 -6.00 12.50 13.12
CA VAL A 974 -4.91 13.25 12.50
C VAL A 974 -5.37 14.00 11.25
N TRP A 975 -5.60 15.29 11.42
CA TRP A 975 -5.93 16.24 10.36
C TRP A 975 -4.68 16.65 9.59
N GLU A 976 -4.88 16.98 8.32
CA GLU A 976 -3.83 17.45 7.42
C GLU A 976 -4.15 18.86 6.93
N VAL A 977 -3.18 19.76 7.04
CA VAL A 977 -3.21 21.12 6.52
C VAL A 977 -2.11 21.22 5.47
N VAL A 978 -2.48 21.44 4.21
CA VAL A 978 -1.52 21.59 3.11
C VAL A 978 -1.45 23.04 2.70
N VAL A 979 -0.26 23.64 2.77
CA VAL A 979 0.00 24.97 2.22
C VAL A 979 0.54 24.80 0.81
N TYR A 980 -0.16 25.36 -0.18
CA TYR A 980 0.27 25.34 -1.58
C TYR A 980 0.72 26.73 -2.02
N SER A 981 1.90 26.80 -2.66
CA SER A 981 2.39 28.01 -3.31
C SER A 981 1.99 28.02 -4.79
N SER A 982 1.46 29.16 -5.25
CA SER A 982 0.94 29.28 -6.60
C SER A 982 2.03 29.02 -7.66
N ALA A 983 1.67 28.38 -8.78
CA ALA A 983 2.56 28.25 -9.92
C ALA A 983 2.82 29.59 -10.64
N THR A 984 2.00 30.61 -10.40
CA THR A 984 2.00 31.89 -11.13
C THR A 984 2.96 32.94 -10.57
N LEU A 985 3.85 32.60 -9.62
CA LEU A 985 4.70 33.58 -8.93
C LEU A 985 5.57 34.41 -9.88
N SER A 986 6.00 33.83 -11.00
CA SER A 986 6.83 34.54 -11.99
C SER A 986 6.12 35.75 -12.60
N LEU A 987 4.78 35.76 -12.65
CA LEU A 987 3.99 36.91 -13.08
C LEU A 987 4.14 38.12 -12.15
N TYR A 988 4.65 37.90 -10.94
CA TYR A 988 4.88 38.91 -9.91
C TYR A 988 6.38 39.10 -9.62
N GLU A 989 7.25 38.64 -10.51
CA GLU A 989 8.72 38.66 -10.34
C GLU A 989 9.19 37.95 -9.06
N ALA A 990 8.41 36.97 -8.59
CA ALA A 990 8.68 36.18 -7.40
C ALA A 990 9.01 34.74 -7.75
N ARG A 991 9.87 34.10 -6.94
CA ARG A 991 10.23 32.67 -7.09
C ARG A 991 9.67 31.80 -5.97
N GLU A 992 9.40 32.40 -4.83
CA GLU A 992 8.94 31.72 -3.63
C GLU A 992 7.81 32.50 -2.95
N SER A 993 7.00 31.80 -2.16
CA SER A 993 6.02 32.36 -1.24
C SER A 993 6.48 32.17 0.19
N ARG A 994 6.82 33.27 0.85
CA ARG A 994 6.99 33.30 2.30
C ARG A 994 5.62 33.34 2.96
N TYR A 995 5.44 32.59 4.04
CA TYR A 995 4.20 32.59 4.78
C TYR A 995 4.39 32.27 6.26
N THR A 996 3.40 32.67 7.05
CA THR A 996 3.17 32.19 8.40
C THR A 996 1.88 31.37 8.43
N LEU A 997 1.96 30.14 8.92
CA LEU A 997 0.80 29.27 9.17
C LEU A 997 0.57 29.18 10.69
N GLU A 998 -0.61 29.53 11.13
CA GLU A 998 -1.09 29.33 12.50
C GLU A 998 -2.21 28.30 12.50
N VAL A 999 -2.17 27.33 13.42
CA VAL A 999 -3.22 26.34 13.62
C VAL A 999 -3.59 26.28 15.09
N THR A 1000 -4.88 26.37 15.40
CA THR A 1000 -5.42 26.38 16.77
C THR A 1000 -6.63 25.48 16.90
N ILE A 1001 -6.89 25.00 18.13
CA ILE A 1001 -8.15 24.37 18.48
C ILE A 1001 -8.85 25.09 19.65
N ASP A 1002 -10.18 25.17 19.61
CA ASP A 1002 -11.03 25.66 20.70
C ASP A 1002 -11.85 24.51 21.29
N GLY A 1003 -12.13 24.59 22.59
CA GLY A 1003 -12.86 23.56 23.34
C GLY A 1003 -12.00 22.30 23.47
N SER A 1004 -11.61 21.92 24.69
CA SER A 1004 -11.15 20.55 24.91
C SER A 1004 -11.66 20.06 26.25
N ALA A 1005 -12.61 19.13 26.19
CA ALA A 1005 -12.77 18.17 27.27
C ALA A 1005 -11.64 17.15 27.13
N GLY A 1006 -10.96 16.83 28.24
CA GLY A 1006 -9.98 15.73 28.27
C GLY A 1006 -10.60 14.42 27.79
N PRO A 1007 -9.79 13.35 27.59
CA PRO A 1007 -10.26 12.11 26.99
C PRO A 1007 -11.56 11.67 27.66
N GLU A 1008 -12.64 11.52 26.89
CA GLU A 1008 -13.82 10.80 27.34
C GLU A 1008 -13.33 9.42 27.76
N LYS A 1009 -13.14 9.25 29.06
CA LYS A 1009 -12.89 7.95 29.65
C LYS A 1009 -14.21 7.22 29.52
N GLU A 1010 -14.38 6.43 28.46
CA GLU A 1010 -15.33 5.32 28.53
C GLU A 1010 -15.04 4.56 29.84
N GLU A 1011 -16.08 4.29 30.62
CA GLU A 1011 -15.96 3.40 31.78
C GLU A 1011 -15.31 2.11 31.30
N LEU A 1012 -14.15 1.79 31.88
CA LEU A 1012 -13.43 0.56 31.56
C LEU A 1012 -14.33 -0.61 31.97
N GLU A 1013 -14.89 -1.32 30.99
CA GLU A 1013 -15.22 -2.73 31.18
C GLU A 1013 -13.98 -3.45 31.75
N ALA A 1014 -14.19 -4.52 32.52
CA ALA A 1014 -13.09 -5.24 33.14
C ALA A 1014 -12.04 -5.64 32.09
N ILE A 1015 -10.78 -5.20 32.28
CA ILE A 1015 -9.67 -5.51 31.38
C ILE A 1015 -9.55 -7.04 31.24
N PRO A 1016 -9.67 -7.62 30.04
CA PRO A 1016 -9.72 -9.08 29.85
C PRO A 1016 -8.32 -9.73 29.85
N TYR A 1017 -7.28 -8.96 30.13
CA TYR A 1017 -5.87 -9.38 30.06
C TYR A 1017 -5.17 -9.22 31.41
N ILE A 1018 -4.13 -10.02 31.61
CA ILE A 1018 -3.13 -9.81 32.65
C ILE A 1018 -1.80 -9.44 32.00
N PHE A 1019 -1.12 -8.48 32.62
CA PHE A 1019 0.15 -7.97 32.17
C PHE A 1019 1.24 -8.34 33.17
N GLY A 1020 2.39 -8.79 32.65
CA GLY A 1020 3.59 -9.09 33.43
C GLY A 1020 4.78 -8.30 32.88
N VAL A 1021 5.46 -7.56 33.75
CA VAL A 1021 6.71 -6.86 33.42
C VAL A 1021 7.63 -6.99 34.62
N VAL A 1022 8.76 -7.69 34.45
CA VAL A 1022 9.74 -7.87 35.53
C VAL A 1022 11.11 -7.40 35.04
N HIS A 1023 11.60 -6.28 35.59
CA HIS A 1023 12.92 -5.74 35.24
C HIS A 1023 13.83 -5.70 36.46
N GLN A 1024 14.92 -6.48 36.44
CA GLN A 1024 15.79 -6.65 37.61
C GLN A 1024 16.83 -5.54 37.77
N GLN A 1025 17.33 -4.97 36.66
CA GLN A 1025 18.34 -3.92 36.69
C GLN A 1025 18.04 -2.86 35.65
N VAL A 1026 17.40 -1.77 36.06
CA VAL A 1026 17.24 -0.59 35.20
C VAL A 1026 18.60 0.10 35.12
N ILE A 1027 19.23 0.10 33.95
CA ILE A 1027 20.49 0.80 33.75
C ILE A 1027 20.17 2.29 33.56
N PRO A 1028 20.60 3.18 34.48
CA PRO A 1028 20.36 4.62 34.34
C PRO A 1028 20.98 5.16 33.06
N ASP A 1029 20.35 6.16 32.46
CA ASP A 1029 20.85 6.90 31.29
C ASP A 1029 21.09 6.05 30.01
N ARG A 1030 20.61 4.80 29.99
CA ARG A 1030 20.66 3.91 28.82
C ARG A 1030 19.26 3.47 28.37
N VAL A 1031 19.16 3.04 27.11
CA VAL A 1031 17.97 2.35 26.60
C VAL A 1031 17.91 0.96 27.21
N ASN A 1032 16.84 0.69 27.95
CA ASN A 1032 16.54 -0.62 28.51
C ASN A 1032 15.55 -1.33 27.56
N TYR A 1033 15.74 -2.62 27.33
CA TYR A 1033 14.77 -3.43 26.59
C TYR A 1033 13.85 -4.12 27.58
N ILE A 1034 12.55 -3.91 27.44
CA ILE A 1034 11.53 -4.43 28.34
C ILE A 1034 10.69 -5.45 27.59
N THR A 1035 10.50 -6.62 28.18
CA THR A 1035 9.50 -7.58 27.72
C THR A 1035 8.21 -7.44 28.54
N LEU A 1036 7.11 -7.10 27.85
CA LEU A 1036 5.75 -7.16 28.37
C LEU A 1036 5.15 -8.51 28.01
N HIS A 1037 4.71 -9.25 29.04
CA HIS A 1037 3.93 -10.46 28.90
C HIS A 1037 2.44 -10.11 28.91
N VAL A 1038 1.71 -10.60 27.92
CA VAL A 1038 0.27 -10.40 27.74
C VAL A 1038 -0.42 -11.75 27.70
N ARG A 1039 -1.30 -12.00 28.66
CA ARG A 1039 -2.08 -13.24 28.73
C ARG A 1039 -3.56 -12.96 28.96
N ASP A 1040 -4.42 -13.86 28.50
CA ASP A 1040 -5.85 -13.74 28.76
C ASP A 1040 -6.15 -13.97 30.25
N LYS A 1041 -7.12 -13.25 30.82
CA LYS A 1041 -7.41 -13.27 32.25
C LYS A 1041 -8.08 -14.57 32.71
N GLU A 1042 -8.75 -15.32 31.86
CA GLU A 1042 -9.50 -16.51 32.26
C GLU A 1042 -8.60 -17.75 32.27
N GLY A 1043 -8.08 -18.12 31.10
CA GLY A 1043 -7.24 -19.27 30.84
C GLY A 1043 -5.74 -19.03 31.03
N LYS A 1044 -5.28 -17.78 31.21
CA LYS A 1044 -3.86 -17.43 31.40
C LYS A 1044 -2.98 -17.93 30.26
N LYS A 1045 -3.53 -17.98 29.04
CA LYS A 1045 -2.82 -18.36 27.82
C LYS A 1045 -2.20 -17.13 27.17
N PRO A 1046 -1.10 -17.30 26.42
CA PRO A 1046 -0.53 -16.23 25.62
C PRO A 1046 -1.55 -15.65 24.62
N VAL A 1047 -1.54 -14.32 24.47
CA VAL A 1047 -2.38 -13.60 23.49
C VAL A 1047 -1.57 -13.30 22.23
N GLU A 1048 -2.23 -13.28 21.08
CA GLU A 1048 -1.70 -12.78 19.80
C GLU A 1048 -2.51 -11.56 19.38
N GLY A 1049 -1.91 -10.66 18.60
CA GLY A 1049 -2.56 -9.45 18.08
C GLY A 1049 -1.66 -8.23 18.21
N GLU A 1050 -2.26 -7.04 18.27
CA GLU A 1050 -1.55 -5.77 18.37
C GLU A 1050 -1.86 -5.06 19.69
N ILE A 1051 -0.86 -4.40 20.24
CA ILE A 1051 -0.99 -3.64 21.49
C ILE A 1051 -0.21 -2.34 21.39
N GLU A 1052 -0.77 -1.25 21.89
CA GLU A 1052 -0.06 0.01 21.97
C GLU A 1052 0.74 0.06 23.28
N ILE A 1053 2.02 0.38 23.18
CA ILE A 1053 2.91 0.57 24.31
C ILE A 1053 3.64 1.91 24.13
N ASN A 1054 3.50 2.81 25.10
CA ASN A 1054 4.12 4.14 25.09
C ASN A 1054 3.84 4.93 23.80
N GLY A 1055 2.60 4.90 23.31
CA GLY A 1055 2.20 5.60 22.08
C GLY A 1055 2.59 4.91 20.78
N ARG A 1056 3.14 3.68 20.84
CA ARG A 1056 3.58 2.91 19.67
C ARG A 1056 2.91 1.55 19.60
N LEU A 1057 2.48 1.14 18.42
CA LEU A 1057 1.85 -0.16 18.19
C LEU A 1057 2.88 -1.27 18.00
N TYR A 1058 2.70 -2.39 18.68
CA TYR A 1058 3.54 -3.57 18.59
C TYR A 1058 2.69 -4.82 18.36
N SER A 1059 3.19 -5.75 17.54
CA SER A 1059 2.64 -7.10 17.44
C SER A 1059 3.08 -7.93 18.64
N ILE A 1060 2.10 -8.53 19.32
CA ILE A 1060 2.29 -9.54 20.35
C ILE A 1060 2.67 -10.85 19.65
N ASN A 1061 3.72 -11.51 20.14
CA ASN A 1061 4.20 -12.79 19.62
C ASN A 1061 4.33 -13.78 20.79
N GLY A 1062 3.51 -14.83 20.81
CA GLY A 1062 3.52 -15.81 21.88
C GLY A 1062 3.22 -15.18 23.24
N GLY A 1063 2.32 -14.18 23.27
CA GLY A 1063 2.01 -13.41 24.48
C GLY A 1063 3.14 -12.51 24.97
N ARG A 1064 4.10 -12.15 24.11
CA ARG A 1064 5.24 -11.28 24.46
C ARG A 1064 5.38 -10.13 23.50
N VAL A 1065 5.76 -8.97 24.04
CA VAL A 1065 6.23 -7.82 23.28
C VAL A 1065 7.52 -7.32 23.91
N THR A 1066 8.60 -7.25 23.14
CA THR A 1066 9.86 -6.65 23.60
C THR A 1066 10.06 -5.30 22.94
N PHE A 1067 10.28 -4.25 23.72
CA PHE A 1067 10.37 -2.87 23.25
C PHE A 1067 11.41 -2.06 24.02
N PRO A 1068 12.02 -1.02 23.40
CA PRO A 1068 12.96 -0.14 24.07
C PRO A 1068 12.22 0.88 24.96
N ALA A 1069 12.79 1.18 26.12
CA ALA A 1069 12.32 2.22 27.03
C ALA A 1069 13.51 2.88 27.74
N LYS A 1070 13.41 4.19 27.97
CA LYS A 1070 14.40 4.95 28.75
C LYS A 1070 13.88 5.14 30.17
N ALA A 1071 14.77 5.03 31.14
CA ALA A 1071 14.46 5.29 32.53
C ALA A 1071 14.47 6.80 32.80
N GLU A 1072 13.43 7.31 33.46
CA GLU A 1072 13.37 8.67 33.98
C GLU A 1072 13.53 8.63 35.50
N ASN A 1073 14.59 9.25 36.03
CA ASN A 1073 14.90 9.25 37.47
C ASN A 1073 14.96 7.84 38.10
N GLY A 1074 15.43 6.84 37.33
CA GLY A 1074 15.51 5.45 37.75
C GLY A 1074 14.22 4.63 37.61
N PHE A 1075 13.13 5.22 37.09
CA PHE A 1075 11.85 4.54 36.87
C PHE A 1075 11.52 4.42 35.36
N LEU A 1076 10.96 3.29 34.97
CA LEU A 1076 10.41 3.00 33.65
C LEU A 1076 8.89 3.17 33.73
N LYS A 1077 8.34 4.18 33.06
CA LYS A 1077 6.90 4.37 32.92
C LYS A 1077 6.43 3.70 31.64
N ILE A 1078 5.45 2.81 31.77
CA ILE A 1078 4.88 2.04 30.67
C ILE A 1078 3.38 2.33 30.62
N SER A 1079 2.93 2.91 29.52
CA SER A 1079 1.52 3.07 29.19
C SER A 1079 1.14 2.01 28.16
N VAL A 1080 0.08 1.27 28.43
CA VAL A 1080 -0.51 0.29 27.53
C VAL A 1080 -1.87 0.80 27.06
N GLY A 1081 -2.02 0.93 25.74
CA GLY A 1081 -3.29 1.22 25.08
C GLY A 1081 -3.91 -0.07 24.54
N LEU A 1082 -5.15 -0.33 24.93
CA LEU A 1082 -6.01 -1.40 24.40
C LEU A 1082 -6.91 -0.92 23.28
#